data_AF-A0AAP0HRA2-F1
#
_entry.id   AF-A0AAP0HRA2-F1
#
_cell.length_a   1.000
_cell.length_b   1.000
_cell.length_c   1.000
_cell.angle_alpha   90.00
_cell.angle_beta   90.00
_cell.angle_gamma   90.00
#
_symmetry.space_group_name_H-M   'P 1'
#
loop_
_entity.id
_entity.type
_entity.pdbx_description
1 polymer ?
#
loop_
_entity_poly.entity_id
_entity_poly.type
_entity_poly.pdbx_seq_one_letter_code
_entity_poly.pdbx_strand_id
1 'polypeptide(L)'
;MEKKPLLGGESSRTFERPIRERDASKPYKRRSDAISYGDRYQKAAALVDLAEDGIGIPEQILTESRFGSSAKFYFFFIQFDFLWSLNLFALVALNFFEKPLWCARYTTHSCDDRDYFYLGQLPYLTRVESLIYEGITLLVLIFYTYFPITYEGTQLYWKNLLNIIKAVGLLLLVADFLVYILYLSPVPIYSLPLRIAPYIRVVFFILNIRELRACVVTLAGMLGVYLNILALGCLFILFSSWLAYVIFEDTQQGKEVFYSYGVTLYQMFILFTTSNNPDVWIPAYKVSRWCSLFFVLYILLAVYFITNLVLAVVYDSFKGQLAKQVAQMDFLRKSMLKKAFTLIDENENGFLNKEQCSRLFEELNNYRSLPKISREDFELIFDELDDSGDFKIDLEEFYDLCNTIALRFEKEPSPSWFEYCPSVYHSPLSEKFKTFVGSPTFGYIIAFILVMNLAAVIIETTLDIENNSAQTIWQEVEFVFGWIYVLEMLLKIYAYGFENYWREGQNRFDFIVTLIIVIGETTTFVSPRGLTFLSNGEWIRYLLIARMLRLIRLLMHVKRYRAFVATFLTLIPSLMPYLGTIFCVLCIYCSLGVQIFGGIVNPGNPKLKGSELYDNDYLLFNFNDYPNGMVTLFNLLTMSNWQIWMQGYKELTGSAWTLVYFISYYIITVLLLLNLVVSFVLEAFFAEMDLETSGESEDESKDVERRRGRPRYLGSKRRSQRVDVLLHHMLSSELEQAQVSSA
;
A
#
# COMPACT_ATOMS: atom_id res chain seq x y z
N MET A 1 105.89 -21.98 12.58
CA MET A 1 104.52 -22.46 12.31
C MET A 1 103.67 -21.22 12.00
N GLU A 2 103.65 -20.79 10.73
CA GLU A 2 102.52 -20.97 9.77
C GLU A 2 101.22 -20.29 10.22
N LYS A 3 100.46 -19.52 9.43
CA LYS A 3 100.55 -18.86 8.11
C LYS A 3 99.28 -17.96 8.07
N LYS A 4 99.32 -16.77 7.46
CA LYS A 4 98.12 -16.16 6.80
C LYS A 4 97.83 -16.97 5.51
N PRO A 5 96.69 -16.89 4.74
CA PRO A 5 95.82 -15.71 4.53
C PRO A 5 94.32 -15.92 4.04
N LEU A 6 93.60 -14.81 3.78
CA LEU A 6 92.61 -14.46 2.71
C LEU A 6 91.17 -15.06 2.55
N LEU A 7 90.21 -14.12 2.36
CA LEU A 7 89.03 -14.02 1.45
C LEU A 7 87.98 -15.15 1.27
N GLY A 8 86.70 -14.76 1.41
CA GLY A 8 85.63 -14.97 0.41
C GLY A 8 84.74 -16.24 0.47
N GLY A 9 83.42 -16.04 0.34
CA GLY A 9 82.56 -16.92 -0.47
C GLY A 9 81.64 -17.96 0.21
N GLU A 10 80.34 -17.64 0.20
CA GLU A 10 79.18 -18.48 -0.16
C GLU A 10 78.64 -19.66 0.68
N SER A 11 77.35 -19.47 1.01
CA SER A 11 76.22 -20.41 0.96
C SER A 11 75.95 -21.36 2.14
N SER A 12 74.80 -21.19 2.80
CA SER A 12 73.67 -22.14 2.69
C SER A 12 72.52 -21.87 3.68
N ARG A 13 71.33 -21.66 3.09
CA ARG A 13 70.00 -22.15 3.52
C ARG A 13 69.51 -21.79 4.93
N THR A 14 68.66 -20.77 5.01
CA THR A 14 67.63 -20.64 6.06
C THR A 14 66.26 -20.94 5.47
N PHE A 15 65.62 -21.96 6.05
CA PHE A 15 64.26 -22.43 5.78
C PHE A 15 63.23 -21.32 5.95
N GLU A 16 62.54 -20.95 4.88
CA GLU A 16 61.29 -20.17 4.96
C GLU A 16 60.17 -21.07 5.51
N ARG A 17 59.51 -20.62 6.58
CA ARG A 17 58.23 -21.17 7.02
C ARG A 17 57.10 -20.43 6.29
N PRO A 18 56.03 -21.12 5.85
CA PRO A 18 54.97 -20.46 5.11
C PRO A 18 54.21 -19.50 6.01
N ILE A 19 53.98 -18.30 5.50
CA ILE A 19 53.11 -17.29 6.09
C ILE A 19 51.70 -17.88 6.11
N ARG A 20 51.15 -18.07 7.31
CA ARG A 20 49.73 -18.38 7.52
C ARG A 20 48.89 -17.28 6.85
N GLU A 21 48.06 -17.69 5.89
CA GLU A 21 46.91 -16.91 5.41
C GLU A 21 46.13 -16.40 6.62
N ARG A 22 45.98 -15.08 6.70
CA ARG A 22 45.16 -14.40 7.69
C ARG A 22 43.69 -14.62 7.32
N ASP A 23 42.95 -15.20 8.27
CA ASP A 23 41.51 -15.04 8.53
C ASP A 23 40.58 -15.00 7.31
N ALA A 24 40.08 -16.18 6.90
CA ALA A 24 38.78 -16.27 6.25
C ALA A 24 37.71 -15.73 7.22
N SER A 25 37.33 -14.46 7.04
CA SER A 25 36.29 -13.82 7.82
C SER A 25 35.00 -14.63 7.75
N LYS A 26 34.36 -14.90 8.89
CA LYS A 26 33.08 -15.63 8.91
C LYS A 26 32.06 -14.85 8.08
N PRO A 27 31.34 -15.50 7.14
CA PRO A 27 30.33 -14.82 6.33
C PRO A 27 29.21 -14.31 7.23
N TYR A 28 28.90 -13.01 7.12
CA TYR A 28 27.77 -12.40 7.81
C TYR A 28 26.48 -12.77 7.06
N LYS A 29 25.58 -13.53 7.70
CA LYS A 29 24.27 -13.87 7.12
C LYS A 29 23.30 -12.68 7.08
N ARG A 30 23.52 -11.63 7.89
CA ARG A 30 22.68 -10.43 7.93
C ARG A 30 23.33 -9.30 7.13
N ARG A 31 22.59 -8.75 6.17
CA ARG A 31 23.00 -7.62 5.31
C ARG A 31 23.47 -6.41 6.13
N SER A 32 22.77 -6.10 7.23
CA SER A 32 23.12 -5.00 8.15
C SER A 32 24.51 -5.15 8.76
N ASP A 33 24.89 -6.38 9.08
CA ASP A 33 26.14 -6.69 9.76
C ASP A 33 27.30 -6.71 8.75
N ALA A 34 27.03 -7.18 7.53
CA ALA A 34 27.98 -7.09 6.41
C ALA A 34 28.27 -5.62 6.00
N ILE A 35 27.25 -4.76 5.96
CA ILE A 35 27.42 -3.34 5.61
C ILE A 35 28.21 -2.58 6.69
N SER A 36 28.00 -2.91 7.97
CA SER A 36 28.62 -2.20 9.10
C SER A 36 30.02 -2.73 9.47
N TYR A 37 30.22 -4.05 9.44
CA TYR A 37 31.44 -4.72 9.92
C TYR A 37 32.15 -5.59 8.90
N GLY A 38 31.53 -5.83 7.74
CA GLY A 38 32.08 -6.69 6.69
C GLY A 38 33.27 -6.08 5.96
N ASP A 39 34.00 -6.97 5.27
CA ASP A 39 35.06 -6.57 4.34
C ASP A 39 34.49 -5.85 3.11
N ARG A 40 35.34 -5.21 2.29
CA ARG A 40 34.93 -4.43 1.11
C ARG A 40 34.00 -5.21 0.19
N TYR A 41 34.35 -6.47 -0.12
CA TYR A 41 33.55 -7.36 -0.97
C TYR A 41 32.21 -7.73 -0.32
N GLN A 42 32.17 -7.96 0.99
CA GLN A 42 30.93 -8.24 1.73
C GLN A 42 30.00 -7.03 1.76
N LYS A 43 30.56 -5.81 1.91
CA LYS A 43 29.81 -4.55 1.81
C LYS A 43 29.24 -4.34 0.42
N ALA A 44 30.05 -4.57 -0.61
CA ALA A 44 29.61 -4.43 -1.99
C ALA A 44 28.51 -5.45 -2.35
N ALA A 45 28.67 -6.72 -1.96
CA ALA A 45 27.65 -7.76 -2.16
C ALA A 45 26.33 -7.40 -1.47
N ALA A 46 26.39 -6.89 -0.22
CA ALA A 46 25.20 -6.46 0.51
C ALA A 46 24.55 -5.21 -0.11
N LEU A 47 25.33 -4.28 -0.68
CA LEU A 47 24.81 -3.11 -1.40
C LEU A 47 24.16 -3.49 -2.74
N VAL A 48 24.76 -4.40 -3.51
CA VAL A 48 24.17 -4.93 -4.75
C VAL A 48 22.84 -5.60 -4.43
N ASP A 49 22.82 -6.52 -3.46
CA ASP A 49 21.58 -7.22 -3.10
C ASP A 49 20.51 -6.29 -2.53
N LEU A 50 20.90 -5.18 -1.89
CA LEU A 50 19.97 -4.16 -1.39
C LEU A 50 19.43 -3.25 -2.52
N ALA A 51 20.28 -2.88 -3.48
CA ALA A 51 19.90 -2.10 -4.65
C ALA A 51 18.88 -2.86 -5.50
N GLU A 52 19.06 -4.17 -5.64
CA GLU A 52 18.15 -5.06 -6.34
C GLU A 52 16.85 -5.36 -5.58
N ASP A 53 16.78 -5.06 -4.28
CA ASP A 53 15.57 -5.21 -3.47
C ASP A 53 14.68 -3.96 -3.49
N GLY A 54 15.10 -2.89 -4.17
CA GLY A 54 14.40 -1.60 -4.18
C GLY A 54 14.44 -0.86 -2.83
N ILE A 55 15.14 -1.42 -1.82
CA ILE A 55 15.28 -0.82 -0.49
C ILE A 55 16.41 0.22 -0.55
N GLY A 56 16.08 1.41 -1.03
CA GLY A 56 17.06 2.49 -1.14
C GLY A 56 17.62 2.93 0.21
N ILE A 57 18.95 2.88 0.36
CA ILE A 57 19.64 3.68 1.39
C ILE A 57 19.63 5.14 0.89
N PRO A 58 19.25 6.12 1.72
CA PRO A 58 19.37 7.53 1.36
C PRO A 58 20.78 7.86 0.86
N GLU A 59 20.88 8.54 -0.28
CA GLU A 59 22.16 8.98 -0.90
C GLU A 59 23.05 9.77 0.06
N GLN A 60 22.40 10.51 0.95
CA GLN A 60 23.00 11.27 2.04
C GLN A 60 23.84 10.39 2.98
N ILE A 61 23.40 9.16 3.24
CA ILE A 61 24.13 8.21 4.09
C ILE A 61 25.27 7.56 3.28
N LEU A 62 25.06 7.28 1.99
CA LEU A 62 26.04 6.65 1.10
C LEU A 62 27.29 7.51 0.83
N THR A 63 27.16 8.83 0.97
CA THR A 63 28.23 9.80 0.69
C THR A 63 29.03 10.20 1.93
N GLU A 64 28.60 9.83 3.14
CA GLU A 64 29.31 10.16 4.38
C GLU A 64 30.62 9.37 4.56
N SER A 65 31.64 10.04 5.09
CA SER A 65 32.93 9.43 5.46
C SER A 65 32.81 8.40 6.60
N ARG A 66 31.73 8.45 7.40
CA ARG A 66 31.43 7.52 8.50
C ARG A 66 30.31 6.53 8.18
N PHE A 67 30.18 6.13 6.92
CA PHE A 67 29.14 5.22 6.41
C PHE A 67 28.82 4.03 7.33
N GLY A 68 29.83 3.30 7.84
CA GLY A 68 29.60 2.12 8.67
C GLY A 68 28.87 2.38 10.01
N SER A 69 29.11 3.54 10.64
CA SER A 69 28.42 3.91 11.90
C SER A 69 27.02 4.45 11.61
N SER A 70 26.86 5.31 10.60
CA SER A 70 25.56 5.86 10.20
C SER A 70 24.62 4.74 9.71
N ALA A 71 25.14 3.78 8.93
CA ALA A 71 24.38 2.61 8.49
C ALA A 71 23.91 1.74 9.67
N LYS A 72 24.73 1.58 10.73
CA LYS A 72 24.32 0.82 11.93
C LYS A 72 23.10 1.45 12.62
N PHE A 73 23.12 2.76 12.83
CA PHE A 73 21.98 3.47 13.44
C PHE A 73 20.75 3.44 12.53
N TYR A 74 20.93 3.55 11.22
CA TYR A 74 19.85 3.41 10.24
C TYR A 74 19.22 2.01 10.25
N PHE A 75 20.02 0.93 10.25
CA PHE A 75 19.48 -0.44 10.35
C PHE A 75 18.80 -0.70 11.70
N PHE A 76 19.34 -0.15 12.79
CA PHE A 76 18.68 -0.20 14.10
C PHE A 76 17.31 0.49 14.07
N PHE A 77 17.21 1.65 13.43
CA PHE A 77 15.94 2.35 13.25
C PHE A 77 14.92 1.53 12.47
N ILE A 78 15.34 0.94 11.34
CA ILE A 78 14.50 0.09 10.48
C ILE A 78 14.05 -1.18 11.19
N GLN A 79 14.86 -1.74 12.09
CA GLN A 79 14.45 -2.91 12.85
C GLN A 79 13.17 -2.66 13.68
N PHE A 80 12.93 -1.40 14.08
CA PHE A 80 11.72 -0.98 14.78
C PHE A 80 10.63 -0.39 13.86
N ASP A 81 10.76 -0.51 12.54
CA ASP A 81 9.80 0.02 11.57
C ASP A 81 8.36 -0.45 11.80
N PHE A 82 8.18 -1.69 12.28
CA PHE A 82 6.88 -2.21 12.69
C PHE A 82 6.25 -1.38 13.83
N LEU A 83 7.04 -1.02 14.86
CA LEU A 83 6.55 -0.20 15.98
C LEU A 83 6.23 1.22 15.52
N TRP A 84 7.06 1.80 14.66
CA TRP A 84 6.83 3.14 14.10
C TRP A 84 5.55 3.17 13.28
N SER A 85 5.38 2.20 12.39
CA SER A 85 4.17 2.04 11.58
C SER A 85 2.94 1.87 12.46
N LEU A 86 2.99 0.98 13.46
CA LEU A 86 1.89 0.75 14.41
C LEU A 86 1.51 2.04 15.14
N ASN A 87 2.48 2.84 15.58
CA ASN A 87 2.22 4.12 16.24
C ASN A 87 1.52 5.13 15.31
N LEU A 88 1.94 5.20 14.04
CA LEU A 88 1.30 6.06 13.05
C LEU A 88 -0.15 5.63 12.77
N PHE A 89 -0.42 4.34 12.67
CA PHE A 89 -1.78 3.82 12.57
C PHE A 89 -2.60 4.11 13.83
N ALA A 90 -2.02 3.91 15.02
CA ALA A 90 -2.67 4.23 16.28
C ALA A 90 -3.04 5.71 16.36
N LEU A 91 -2.16 6.61 15.91
CA LEU A 91 -2.39 8.05 15.89
C LEU A 91 -3.64 8.42 15.07
N VAL A 92 -3.80 7.86 13.88
CA VAL A 92 -5.00 8.08 13.04
C VAL A 92 -6.23 7.37 13.63
N ALA A 93 -6.05 6.16 14.17
CA ALA A 93 -7.13 5.37 14.77
C ALA A 93 -7.73 6.06 16.01
N LEU A 94 -6.95 6.85 16.76
CA LEU A 94 -7.46 7.64 17.88
C LEU A 94 -8.62 8.56 17.49
N ASN A 95 -8.63 9.11 16.26
CA ASN A 95 -9.72 9.95 15.78
C ASN A 95 -11.08 9.21 15.79
N PHE A 96 -11.11 7.88 15.63
CA PHE A 96 -12.35 7.09 15.64
C PHE A 96 -12.94 6.92 17.05
N PHE A 97 -12.11 6.97 18.08
CA PHE A 97 -12.51 6.71 19.46
C PHE A 97 -12.63 7.98 20.30
N GLU A 98 -12.20 9.13 19.79
CA GLU A 98 -12.29 10.41 20.49
C GLU A 98 -13.73 10.93 20.55
N LYS A 99 -14.13 11.45 21.73
CA LYS A 99 -15.42 12.16 21.84
C LYS A 99 -15.36 13.47 21.04
N PRO A 100 -16.35 13.75 20.18
CA PRO A 100 -16.35 14.96 19.37
C PRO A 100 -16.54 16.23 20.22
N LEU A 101 -15.96 17.35 19.79
CA LEU A 101 -15.94 18.60 20.58
C LEU A 101 -17.33 19.19 20.84
N TRP A 102 -18.24 19.11 19.85
CA TRP A 102 -19.60 19.64 19.96
C TRP A 102 -20.38 18.99 21.11
N CYS A 103 -19.97 17.80 21.54
CA CYS A 103 -20.55 17.09 22.68
C CYS A 103 -20.53 17.90 23.98
N ALA A 104 -19.50 18.73 24.19
CA ALA A 104 -19.40 19.55 25.40
C ALA A 104 -20.44 20.69 25.46
N ARG A 105 -21.10 21.01 24.34
CA ARG A 105 -22.00 22.15 24.19
C ARG A 105 -23.44 21.86 24.68
N TYR A 106 -23.85 20.59 24.71
CA TYR A 106 -25.19 20.19 25.08
C TYR A 106 -25.20 19.60 26.49
N THR A 107 -25.91 20.24 27.42
CA THR A 107 -25.95 19.87 28.84
C THR A 107 -27.14 18.98 29.21
N THR A 108 -28.18 18.95 28.37
CA THR A 108 -29.45 18.25 28.66
C THR A 108 -29.46 16.78 28.22
N HIS A 109 -28.79 16.45 27.11
CA HIS A 109 -28.62 15.08 26.63
C HIS A 109 -27.12 14.76 26.59
N SER A 110 -26.70 13.71 27.29
CA SER A 110 -25.34 13.18 27.20
C SER A 110 -25.11 12.59 25.81
N CYS A 111 -23.92 12.76 25.22
CA CYS A 111 -23.54 12.13 23.96
C CYS A 111 -23.40 10.60 24.03
N ASP A 112 -23.80 10.02 25.16
CA ASP A 112 -23.94 8.58 25.32
C ASP A 112 -25.38 8.14 24.93
N ASP A 113 -26.30 9.09 24.68
CA ASP A 113 -27.67 8.85 24.16
C ASP A 113 -27.63 8.70 22.63
N ARG A 114 -27.50 7.44 22.19
CA ARG A 114 -27.28 7.09 20.78
C ARG A 114 -28.51 7.32 19.91
N ASP A 115 -29.70 7.10 20.46
CA ASP A 115 -30.94 7.17 19.72
C ASP A 115 -31.30 8.62 19.39
N TYR A 116 -30.94 9.55 20.29
CA TYR A 116 -31.21 10.97 20.07
C TYR A 116 -30.28 11.61 19.03
N PHE A 117 -28.98 11.29 19.05
CA PHE A 117 -28.00 11.86 18.12
C PHE A 117 -27.68 10.93 16.94
N TYR A 118 -28.39 9.81 16.78
CA TYR A 118 -28.13 8.80 15.74
C TYR A 118 -26.64 8.43 15.66
N LEU A 119 -26.03 8.12 16.81
CA LEU A 119 -24.60 7.84 16.94
C LEU A 119 -24.28 6.39 16.59
N GLY A 120 -23.09 6.16 16.03
CA GLY A 120 -22.61 4.83 15.66
C GLY A 120 -22.39 3.90 16.86
N GLN A 121 -22.12 2.61 16.56
CA GLN A 121 -21.98 1.55 17.57
C GLN A 121 -20.60 1.46 18.27
N LEU A 122 -19.59 2.17 17.76
CA LEU A 122 -18.24 2.19 18.35
C LEU A 122 -18.21 2.94 19.70
N PRO A 123 -17.54 2.39 20.73
CA PRO A 123 -17.43 3.05 22.03
C PRO A 123 -16.43 4.21 21.98
N TYR A 124 -16.78 5.34 22.62
CA TYR A 124 -15.83 6.44 22.80
C TYR A 124 -14.91 6.19 24.00
N LEU A 125 -13.65 6.61 23.85
CA LEU A 125 -12.72 6.72 24.96
C LEU A 125 -13.20 7.80 25.94
N THR A 126 -12.93 7.59 27.24
CA THR A 126 -13.08 8.67 28.21
C THR A 126 -12.03 9.76 27.95
N ARG A 127 -12.29 10.98 28.43
CA ARG A 127 -11.37 12.12 28.22
C ARG A 127 -9.97 11.85 28.79
N VAL A 128 -9.89 11.13 29.91
CA VAL A 128 -8.63 10.76 30.57
C VAL A 128 -7.91 9.66 29.79
N GLU A 129 -8.62 8.61 29.36
CA GLU A 129 -8.02 7.55 28.54
C GLU A 129 -7.48 8.11 27.21
N SER A 130 -8.25 8.98 26.55
CA SER A 130 -7.83 9.65 25.32
C SER A 130 -6.53 10.44 25.51
N LEU A 131 -6.39 11.19 26.62
CA LEU A 131 -5.16 11.91 26.95
C LEU A 131 -3.97 10.97 27.18
N ILE A 132 -4.20 9.83 27.83
CA ILE A 132 -3.14 8.83 28.09
C ILE A 132 -2.64 8.26 26.76
N TYR A 133 -3.54 7.83 25.87
CA TYR A 133 -3.15 7.28 24.57
C TYR A 133 -2.50 8.34 23.66
N GLU A 134 -3.02 9.56 23.65
CA GLU A 134 -2.41 10.68 22.90
C GLU A 134 -1.00 10.99 23.44
N GLY A 135 -0.82 11.02 24.77
CA GLY A 135 0.49 11.23 25.39
C GLY A 135 1.50 10.13 25.05
N ILE A 136 1.10 8.86 25.11
CA ILE A 136 1.96 7.71 24.76
C ILE A 136 2.37 7.79 23.28
N THR A 137 1.40 7.97 22.38
CA THR A 137 1.67 8.02 20.93
C THR A 137 2.55 9.22 20.54
N LEU A 138 2.36 10.36 21.21
CA LEU A 138 3.17 11.55 21.05
C LEU A 138 4.62 11.32 21.50
N LEU A 139 4.85 10.67 22.65
CA LEU A 139 6.20 10.35 23.12
C LEU A 139 6.96 9.46 22.13
N VAL A 140 6.29 8.42 21.60
CA VAL A 140 6.86 7.56 20.56
C VAL A 140 7.13 8.35 19.27
N LEU A 141 6.24 9.30 18.91
CA LEU A 141 6.40 10.15 17.73
C LEU A 141 7.56 11.16 17.87
N ILE A 142 7.80 11.71 19.08
CA ILE A 142 8.96 12.56 19.37
C ILE A 142 10.25 11.78 19.09
N PHE A 143 10.35 10.56 19.65
CA PHE A 143 11.53 9.72 19.43
C PHE A 143 11.71 9.41 17.95
N TYR A 144 10.64 8.99 17.26
CA TYR A 144 10.67 8.71 15.82
C TYR A 144 11.14 9.92 14.98
N THR A 145 10.67 11.12 15.29
CA THR A 145 10.97 12.34 14.51
C THR A 145 12.41 12.79 14.68
N TYR A 146 12.97 12.68 15.90
CA TYR A 146 14.33 13.16 16.18
C TYR A 146 15.42 12.09 16.08
N PHE A 147 15.07 10.79 16.05
CA PHE A 147 16.05 9.71 15.87
C PHE A 147 16.92 9.86 14.60
N PRO A 148 16.39 10.32 13.44
CA PRO A 148 17.19 10.56 12.24
C PRO A 148 18.41 11.47 12.42
N ILE A 149 18.40 12.36 13.42
CA ILE A 149 19.56 13.21 13.74
C ILE A 149 20.81 12.36 14.05
N THR A 150 20.63 11.16 14.59
CA THR A 150 21.74 10.26 14.96
C THR A 150 22.50 9.68 13.77
N TYR A 151 21.83 9.46 12.63
CA TYR A 151 22.43 8.87 11.44
C TYR A 151 22.58 9.84 10.25
N GLU A 152 21.84 10.95 10.20
CA GLU A 152 21.97 12.00 9.17
C GLU A 152 22.90 13.15 9.60
N GLY A 153 23.08 13.34 10.91
CA GLY A 153 23.75 14.51 11.47
C GLY A 153 22.86 15.76 11.53
N THR A 154 23.18 16.66 12.48
CA THR A 154 22.33 17.83 12.80
C THR A 154 22.22 18.83 11.66
N GLN A 155 23.33 19.15 10.98
CA GLN A 155 23.34 20.15 9.90
C GLN A 155 22.52 19.70 8.69
N LEU A 156 22.55 18.41 8.35
CA LEU A 156 21.83 17.87 7.22
C LEU A 156 20.34 17.72 7.53
N TYR A 157 20.02 17.26 8.75
CA TYR A 157 18.64 17.14 9.22
C TYR A 157 17.87 18.46 9.11
N TRP A 158 18.47 19.57 9.58
CA TRP A 158 17.84 20.90 9.52
C TRP A 158 17.90 21.59 8.15
N LYS A 159 18.60 21.02 7.16
CA LYS A 159 18.52 21.46 5.76
C LYS A 159 17.39 20.78 5.00
N ASN A 160 17.02 19.56 5.40
CA ASN A 160 15.96 18.81 4.74
C ASN A 160 14.58 19.39 5.07
N LEU A 161 13.89 19.94 4.07
CA LEU A 161 12.55 20.55 4.22
C LEU A 161 11.54 19.58 4.84
N LEU A 162 11.62 18.28 4.52
CA LEU A 162 10.71 17.27 5.04
C LEU A 162 10.85 17.08 6.55
N ASN A 163 12.09 17.09 7.05
CA ASN A 163 12.37 16.99 8.48
C ASN A 163 11.93 18.26 9.23
N ILE A 164 12.07 19.43 8.61
CA ILE A 164 11.54 20.71 9.15
C ILE A 164 10.02 20.65 9.27
N ILE A 165 9.31 20.24 8.22
CA ILE A 165 7.84 20.13 8.23
C ILE A 165 7.38 19.16 9.32
N LYS A 166 8.05 18.01 9.49
CA LYS A 166 7.78 17.06 10.57
C LYS A 166 8.00 17.69 11.95
N ALA A 167 9.12 18.40 12.16
CA ALA A 167 9.40 19.06 13.44
C ALA A 167 8.36 20.15 13.77
N VAL A 168 7.93 20.94 12.78
CA VAL A 168 6.88 21.96 12.96
C VAL A 168 5.53 21.32 13.26
N GLY A 169 5.14 20.28 12.53
CA GLY A 169 3.91 19.54 12.80
C GLY A 169 3.89 18.96 14.21
N LEU A 170 5.05 18.45 14.69
CA LEU A 170 5.16 17.83 16.01
C LEU A 170 4.97 18.87 17.11
N LEU A 171 5.58 20.04 16.92
CA LEU A 171 5.42 21.18 17.83
C LEU A 171 3.97 21.65 17.90
N LEU A 172 3.25 21.69 16.77
CA LEU A 172 1.83 22.02 16.74
C LEU A 172 0.98 20.96 17.47
N LEU A 173 1.29 19.68 17.32
CA LEU A 173 0.58 18.59 17.99
C LEU A 173 0.83 18.62 19.51
N VAL A 174 2.06 18.91 19.95
CA VAL A 174 2.38 19.15 21.37
C VAL A 174 1.62 20.36 21.92
N ALA A 175 1.55 21.45 21.17
CA ALA A 175 0.82 22.64 21.58
C ALA A 175 -0.69 22.35 21.72
N ASP A 176 -1.30 21.65 20.76
CA ASP A 176 -2.72 21.24 20.82
C ASP A 176 -3.00 20.34 22.02
N PHE A 177 -2.11 19.35 22.28
CA PHE A 177 -2.21 18.47 23.45
C PHE A 177 -2.16 19.24 24.78
N LEU A 178 -1.22 20.19 24.92
CA LEU A 178 -1.12 21.04 26.10
C LEU A 178 -2.37 21.93 26.27
N VAL A 179 -2.87 22.52 25.19
CA VAL A 179 -4.10 23.32 25.21
C VAL A 179 -5.31 22.47 25.61
N TYR A 180 -5.40 21.23 25.13
CA TYR A 180 -6.48 20.30 25.48
C TYR A 180 -6.42 19.88 26.96
N ILE A 181 -5.23 19.66 27.52
CA ILE A 181 -5.04 19.45 28.97
C ILE A 181 -5.52 20.66 29.77
N LEU A 182 -5.15 21.87 29.34
CA LEU A 182 -5.57 23.10 30.01
C LEU A 182 -7.09 23.29 29.97
N TYR A 183 -7.75 22.95 28.85
CA TYR A 183 -9.22 22.95 28.72
C TYR A 183 -9.90 21.97 29.68
N LEU A 184 -9.28 20.83 29.97
CA LEU A 184 -9.81 19.84 30.91
C LEU A 184 -9.53 20.19 32.38
N SER A 185 -8.55 21.06 32.61
CA SER A 185 -8.19 21.54 33.94
C SER A 185 -9.17 22.63 34.43
N PRO A 186 -9.28 22.88 35.75
CA PRO A 186 -10.19 23.90 36.31
C PRO A 186 -9.77 25.37 36.05
N VAL A 187 -8.91 25.62 35.04
CA VAL A 187 -8.28 26.90 34.66
C VAL A 187 -9.11 27.55 33.53
N PRO A 188 -9.09 28.89 33.29
CA PRO A 188 -10.23 29.59 32.67
C PRO A 188 -10.27 29.54 31.12
N ILE A 189 -9.99 28.39 30.50
CA ILE A 189 -10.28 28.18 29.07
C ILE A 189 -11.65 27.53 28.96
N TYR A 190 -12.70 28.36 28.85
CA TYR A 190 -14.10 27.90 28.85
C TYR A 190 -14.59 27.40 27.48
N SER A 191 -13.84 27.61 26.39
CA SER A 191 -14.23 27.15 25.05
C SER A 191 -13.02 26.82 24.17
N LEU A 192 -13.00 25.61 23.61
CA LEU A 192 -12.08 25.20 22.55
C LEU A 192 -12.85 25.13 21.22
N PRO A 193 -12.76 26.15 20.34
CA PRO A 193 -13.58 26.21 19.13
C PRO A 193 -13.12 25.23 18.04
N LEU A 194 -11.83 24.89 18.01
CA LEU A 194 -11.22 24.05 16.98
C LEU A 194 -10.12 23.19 17.60
N ARG A 195 -10.06 21.91 17.23
CA ARG A 195 -8.93 21.03 17.54
C ARG A 195 -8.21 20.69 16.25
N ILE A 196 -6.92 21.02 16.18
CA ILE A 196 -6.12 20.89 14.96
C ILE A 196 -5.42 19.51 14.93
N ALA A 197 -5.27 18.85 16.08
CA ALA A 197 -4.63 17.55 16.19
C ALA A 197 -5.11 16.52 15.14
N PRO A 198 -6.42 16.26 14.92
CA PRO A 198 -6.87 15.25 13.95
C PRO A 198 -6.31 15.44 12.53
N TYR A 199 -6.17 16.70 12.07
CA TYR A 199 -5.62 17.02 10.76
C TYR A 199 -4.12 16.78 10.70
N ILE A 200 -3.38 17.24 11.72
CA ILE A 200 -1.93 17.07 11.80
C ILE A 200 -1.56 15.59 11.89
N ARG A 201 -2.34 14.78 12.60
CA ARG A 201 -2.16 13.32 12.70
C ARG A 201 -2.18 12.64 11.32
N VAL A 202 -3.14 13.01 10.47
CA VAL A 202 -3.24 12.49 9.09
C VAL A 202 -2.10 13.01 8.22
N VAL A 203 -1.74 14.29 8.33
CA VAL A 203 -0.58 14.86 7.61
C VAL A 203 0.71 14.14 7.99
N PHE A 204 0.94 13.84 9.27
CA PHE A 204 2.06 13.04 9.71
C PHE A 204 2.08 11.63 9.12
N PHE A 205 0.91 10.99 9.07
CA PHE A 205 0.77 9.67 8.48
C PHE A 205 1.19 9.67 7.00
N ILE A 206 0.74 10.66 6.23
CA ILE A 206 1.12 10.85 4.82
C ILE A 206 2.63 11.11 4.66
N LEU A 207 3.22 11.99 5.48
CA LEU A 207 4.62 12.39 5.33
C LEU A 207 5.63 11.28 5.68
N ASN A 208 5.23 10.36 6.57
CA ASN A 208 6.09 9.30 7.06
C ASN A 208 6.06 8.05 6.17
N ILE A 209 4.92 7.71 5.57
CA ILE A 209 4.83 6.58 4.64
C ILE A 209 5.35 7.03 3.27
N ARG A 210 6.48 6.45 2.82
CA ARG A 210 7.14 6.79 1.56
C ARG A 210 6.19 6.70 0.36
N GLU A 211 5.40 5.63 0.29
CA GLU A 211 4.46 5.37 -0.80
C GLU A 211 3.36 6.44 -0.87
N LEU A 212 2.76 6.84 0.26
CA LEU A 212 1.75 7.90 0.30
C LEU A 212 2.34 9.25 -0.09
N ARG A 213 3.56 9.54 0.39
CA ARG A 213 4.27 10.76 -0.01
C ARG A 213 4.52 10.80 -1.51
N ALA A 214 4.92 9.68 -2.12
CA ALA A 214 5.08 9.58 -3.56
C ALA A 214 3.76 9.88 -4.29
N CYS A 215 2.64 9.29 -3.85
CA CYS A 215 1.32 9.58 -4.41
C CYS A 215 0.94 11.06 -4.31
N VAL A 216 1.21 11.73 -3.18
CA VAL A 216 0.92 13.17 -3.02
C VAL A 216 1.80 14.03 -3.91
N VAL A 217 3.07 13.65 -4.12
CA VAL A 217 3.95 14.33 -5.08
C VAL A 217 3.44 14.17 -6.51
N THR A 218 2.99 12.97 -6.89
CA THR A 218 2.34 12.71 -8.18
C THR A 218 1.12 13.62 -8.36
N LEU A 219 0.25 13.67 -7.34
CA LEU A 219 -0.95 14.50 -7.34
C LEU A 219 -0.63 15.99 -7.51
N ALA A 220 0.37 16.49 -6.78
CA ALA A 220 0.83 17.88 -6.89
C ALA A 220 1.38 18.19 -8.28
N GLY A 221 2.09 17.24 -8.90
CA GLY A 221 2.60 17.36 -10.26
C GLY A 221 1.51 17.40 -11.34
N MET A 222 0.35 16.80 -11.09
CA MET A 222 -0.79 16.77 -12.02
C MET A 222 -1.74 17.96 -11.83
N LEU A 223 -1.70 18.64 -10.68
CA LEU A 223 -2.68 19.65 -10.27
C LEU A 223 -2.81 20.79 -11.29
N GLY A 224 -1.72 21.24 -11.89
CA GLY A 224 -1.74 22.34 -12.86
C GLY A 224 -2.56 22.01 -14.11
N VAL A 225 -2.32 20.84 -14.72
CA VAL A 225 -3.07 20.38 -15.90
C VAL A 225 -4.52 20.08 -15.54
N TYR A 226 -4.73 19.47 -14.36
CA TYR A 226 -6.06 19.18 -13.83
C TYR A 226 -6.93 20.44 -13.64
N LEU A 227 -6.37 21.52 -13.10
CA LEU A 227 -7.10 22.78 -12.92
C LEU A 227 -7.53 23.42 -14.25
N ASN A 228 -6.72 23.26 -15.30
CA ASN A 228 -7.06 23.75 -16.64
C ASN A 228 -8.26 23.02 -17.24
N ILE A 229 -8.30 21.68 -17.13
CA ILE A 229 -9.43 20.90 -17.64
C ILE A 229 -10.69 21.11 -16.77
N LEU A 230 -10.52 21.28 -15.46
CA LEU A 230 -11.62 21.65 -14.56
C LEU A 230 -12.23 23.00 -14.98
N ALA A 231 -11.41 24.00 -15.32
CA ALA A 231 -11.89 25.29 -15.80
C ALA A 231 -12.73 25.17 -17.08
N LEU A 232 -12.34 24.30 -18.02
CA LEU A 232 -13.14 24.00 -19.21
C LEU A 232 -14.49 23.34 -18.85
N GLY A 233 -14.48 22.38 -17.93
CA GLY A 233 -15.71 21.75 -17.42
C GLY A 233 -16.64 22.74 -16.71
N CYS A 234 -16.08 23.63 -15.88
CA CYS A 234 -16.84 24.72 -15.24
C CYS A 234 -17.46 25.66 -16.27
N LEU A 235 -16.72 26.04 -17.32
CA LEU A 235 -17.24 26.87 -18.41
C LEU A 235 -18.41 26.19 -19.12
N PHE A 236 -18.29 24.89 -19.42
CA PHE A 236 -19.37 24.10 -20.01
C PHE A 236 -20.62 24.09 -19.12
N ILE A 237 -20.48 23.85 -17.81
CA ILE A 237 -21.60 23.83 -16.87
C ILE A 237 -22.24 25.22 -16.75
N LEU A 238 -21.45 26.30 -16.68
CA LEU A 238 -21.98 27.67 -16.64
C LEU A 238 -22.78 28.03 -17.90
N PHE A 239 -22.24 27.69 -19.08
CA PHE A 239 -22.88 27.95 -20.37
C PHE A 239 -24.16 27.13 -20.54
N SER A 240 -24.11 25.82 -20.29
CA SER A 240 -25.26 24.93 -20.41
C SER A 240 -26.37 25.27 -19.41
N SER A 241 -26.02 25.71 -18.21
CA SER A 241 -26.99 26.19 -17.21
C SER A 241 -27.66 27.48 -17.64
N TRP A 242 -26.93 28.38 -18.30
CA TRP A 242 -27.49 29.62 -18.83
C TRP A 242 -28.46 29.32 -19.97
N LEU A 243 -28.06 28.43 -20.87
CA LEU A 243 -28.90 27.96 -21.95
C LEU A 243 -30.18 27.28 -21.44
N ALA A 244 -30.06 26.40 -20.43
CA ALA A 244 -31.21 25.75 -19.80
C ALA A 244 -32.16 26.78 -19.17
N TYR A 245 -31.61 27.75 -18.44
CA TYR A 245 -32.40 28.80 -17.79
C TYR A 245 -33.22 29.59 -18.82
N VAL A 246 -32.59 30.03 -19.92
CA VAL A 246 -33.25 30.81 -20.98
C VAL A 246 -34.28 29.97 -21.75
N ILE A 247 -33.98 28.70 -22.07
CA ILE A 247 -34.91 27.84 -22.82
C ILE A 247 -36.18 27.52 -22.03
N PHE A 248 -36.05 27.33 -20.71
CA PHE A 248 -37.14 26.86 -19.85
C PHE A 248 -37.81 27.96 -19.03
N GLU A 249 -37.40 29.23 -19.14
CA GLU A 249 -37.91 30.38 -18.37
C GLU A 249 -39.45 30.44 -18.35
N ASP A 250 -40.07 30.36 -19.53
CA ASP A 250 -41.54 30.47 -19.67
C ASP A 250 -42.30 29.15 -19.43
N THR A 251 -41.60 28.06 -19.11
CA THR A 251 -42.20 26.73 -18.94
C THR A 251 -42.54 26.42 -17.49
N GLN A 252 -43.33 25.35 -17.24
CA GLN A 252 -43.58 24.87 -15.87
C GLN A 252 -42.27 24.50 -15.15
N GLN A 253 -41.27 24.01 -15.88
CA GLN A 253 -39.95 23.72 -15.31
C GLN A 253 -39.21 24.98 -14.86
N GLY A 254 -39.34 26.09 -15.59
CA GLY A 254 -38.83 27.40 -15.19
C GLY A 254 -39.44 27.91 -13.89
N LYS A 255 -40.69 27.53 -13.58
CA LYS A 255 -41.39 27.95 -12.36
C LYS A 255 -41.08 27.07 -11.15
N GLU A 256 -40.87 25.77 -11.37
CA GLU A 256 -40.70 24.80 -10.27
C GLU A 256 -39.22 24.49 -9.95
N VAL A 257 -38.37 24.36 -10.97
CA VAL A 257 -37.00 23.81 -10.84
C VAL A 257 -35.93 24.82 -11.27
N PHE A 258 -36.17 25.60 -12.33
CA PHE A 258 -35.19 26.54 -12.93
C PHE A 258 -35.58 28.01 -12.75
N TYR A 259 -36.10 28.36 -11.57
CA TYR A 259 -36.62 29.72 -11.28
C TYR A 259 -35.53 30.80 -11.13
N SER A 260 -34.27 30.41 -11.01
CA SER A 260 -33.14 31.32 -10.93
C SER A 260 -31.90 30.67 -11.51
N TYR A 261 -31.04 31.44 -12.16
CA TYR A 261 -29.79 30.95 -12.72
C TYR A 261 -28.94 30.16 -11.72
N GLY A 262 -28.84 30.61 -10.46
CA GLY A 262 -28.06 29.91 -9.43
C GLY A 262 -28.63 28.53 -9.08
N VAL A 263 -29.95 28.37 -9.14
CA VAL A 263 -30.64 27.10 -8.86
C VAL A 263 -30.55 26.19 -10.08
N THR A 264 -30.71 26.74 -11.29
CA THR A 264 -30.45 26.01 -12.54
C THR A 264 -29.03 25.49 -12.59
N LEU A 265 -28.04 26.32 -12.22
CA LEU A 265 -26.64 25.92 -12.13
C LEU A 265 -26.44 24.74 -11.17
N TYR A 266 -27.07 24.81 -9.99
CA TYR A 266 -27.03 23.72 -9.01
C TYR A 266 -27.65 22.42 -9.56
N GLN A 267 -28.82 22.51 -10.20
CA GLN A 267 -29.52 21.34 -10.74
C GLN A 267 -28.79 20.73 -11.95
N MET A 268 -28.23 21.56 -12.83
CA MET A 268 -27.38 21.10 -13.94
C MET A 268 -26.07 20.51 -13.45
N PHE A 269 -25.47 21.06 -12.38
CA PHE A 269 -24.30 20.45 -11.76
C PHE A 269 -24.60 19.05 -11.21
N ILE A 270 -25.76 18.82 -10.57
CA ILE A 270 -26.14 17.47 -10.14
C ILE A 270 -26.41 16.57 -11.36
N LEU A 271 -27.02 17.11 -12.42
CA LEU A 271 -27.25 16.36 -13.66
C LEU A 271 -25.95 15.98 -14.38
N PHE A 272 -24.90 16.81 -14.27
CA PHE A 272 -23.55 16.48 -14.74
C PHE A 272 -23.04 15.18 -14.10
N THR A 273 -23.38 14.95 -12.82
CA THR A 273 -23.06 13.72 -12.09
C THR A 273 -24.06 12.58 -12.31
N THR A 274 -25.10 12.81 -13.12
CA THR A 274 -26.23 11.91 -13.41
C THR A 274 -27.07 11.44 -12.20
N SER A 275 -26.82 11.96 -11.01
CA SER A 275 -27.45 11.48 -9.77
C SER A 275 -28.93 11.90 -9.60
N ASN A 276 -29.38 12.96 -10.27
CA ASN A 276 -30.79 13.40 -10.29
C ASN A 276 -31.50 13.09 -11.63
N ASN A 277 -30.92 12.20 -12.45
CA ASN A 277 -31.58 11.70 -13.64
C ASN A 277 -32.39 10.44 -13.29
N PRO A 278 -33.72 10.37 -13.60
CA PRO A 278 -34.48 11.26 -14.49
C PRO A 278 -35.17 12.46 -13.83
N ASP A 279 -35.18 12.56 -12.50
CA ASP A 279 -36.09 13.43 -11.73
C ASP A 279 -36.08 14.92 -12.13
N VAL A 280 -34.91 15.49 -12.42
CA VAL A 280 -34.75 16.93 -12.67
C VAL A 280 -35.51 17.46 -13.89
N TRP A 281 -35.77 16.60 -14.88
CA TRP A 281 -36.39 16.98 -16.15
C TRP A 281 -37.77 16.37 -16.41
N ILE A 282 -38.31 15.61 -15.44
CA ILE A 282 -39.68 15.10 -15.48
C ILE A 282 -40.72 16.22 -15.71
N PRO A 283 -40.67 17.38 -15.01
CA PRO A 283 -41.66 18.45 -15.24
C PRO A 283 -41.65 18.96 -16.68
N ALA A 284 -40.48 19.13 -17.31
CA ALA A 284 -40.39 19.51 -18.72
C ALA A 284 -40.94 18.43 -19.65
N TYR A 285 -40.59 17.17 -19.39
CA TYR A 285 -41.00 16.06 -20.24
C TYR A 285 -42.53 15.83 -20.22
N LYS A 286 -43.17 16.09 -19.08
CA LYS A 286 -44.64 16.09 -18.96
C LYS A 286 -45.29 17.14 -19.86
N VAL A 287 -44.65 18.29 -20.08
CA VAL A 287 -45.14 19.36 -20.95
C VAL A 287 -44.89 19.03 -22.42
N SER A 288 -43.67 18.63 -22.78
CA SER A 288 -43.32 18.29 -24.15
C SER A 288 -42.25 17.21 -24.21
N ARG A 289 -42.51 16.18 -25.04
CA ARG A 289 -41.54 15.12 -25.31
C ARG A 289 -40.25 15.64 -25.93
N TRP A 290 -40.31 16.74 -26.69
CA TRP A 290 -39.14 17.33 -27.35
C TRP A 290 -38.14 17.93 -26.36
N CYS A 291 -38.57 18.28 -25.14
CA CYS A 291 -37.68 18.80 -24.11
C CYS A 291 -36.64 17.76 -23.66
N SER A 292 -36.90 16.45 -23.83
CA SER A 292 -35.91 15.42 -23.53
C SER A 292 -34.67 15.52 -24.42
N LEU A 293 -34.78 16.07 -25.63
CA LEU A 293 -33.63 16.25 -26.53
C LEU A 293 -32.56 17.13 -25.90
N PHE A 294 -32.96 18.19 -25.19
CA PHE A 294 -32.02 19.06 -24.48
C PHE A 294 -31.24 18.28 -23.42
N PHE A 295 -31.94 17.53 -22.55
CA PHE A 295 -31.31 16.79 -21.46
C PHE A 295 -30.48 15.60 -21.96
N VAL A 296 -30.93 14.89 -23.00
CA VAL A 296 -30.17 13.82 -23.63
C VAL A 296 -28.90 14.36 -24.27
N LEU A 297 -28.99 15.49 -25.00
CA LEU A 297 -27.82 16.14 -25.59
C LEU A 297 -26.86 16.63 -24.51
N TYR A 298 -27.38 17.23 -23.44
CA TYR A 298 -26.60 17.67 -22.28
C TYR A 298 -25.85 16.50 -21.65
N ILE A 299 -26.54 15.39 -21.30
CA ILE A 299 -25.91 14.21 -20.70
C ILE A 299 -24.88 13.62 -21.65
N LEU A 300 -25.16 13.58 -22.96
CA LEU A 300 -24.21 13.06 -23.93
C LEU A 300 -22.90 13.85 -23.94
N LEU A 301 -22.99 15.18 -24.00
CA LEU A 301 -21.82 16.05 -23.99
C LEU A 301 -21.14 16.09 -22.61
N ALA A 302 -21.91 16.20 -21.53
CA ALA A 302 -21.40 16.28 -20.17
C ALA A 302 -20.68 14.99 -19.76
N VAL A 303 -21.37 13.86 -19.86
CA VAL A 303 -20.86 12.57 -19.36
C VAL A 303 -19.89 11.98 -20.37
N TYR A 304 -20.35 11.64 -21.57
CA TYR A 304 -19.49 10.86 -22.48
C TYR A 304 -18.34 11.66 -23.09
N PHE A 305 -18.45 12.99 -23.19
CA PHE A 305 -17.37 13.81 -23.71
C PHE A 305 -16.56 14.47 -22.59
N ILE A 306 -17.16 15.33 -21.76
CA ILE A 306 -16.40 16.09 -20.75
C ILE A 306 -15.84 15.18 -19.64
N THR A 307 -16.63 14.28 -19.03
CA THR A 307 -16.08 13.44 -17.94
C THR A 307 -15.01 12.46 -18.42
N ASN A 308 -15.17 11.86 -19.61
CA ASN A 308 -14.15 11.01 -20.21
C ASN A 308 -12.90 11.79 -20.63
N LEU A 309 -13.04 13.05 -21.06
CA LEU A 309 -11.90 13.92 -21.33
C LEU A 309 -11.13 14.24 -20.05
N VAL A 310 -11.81 14.50 -18.93
CA VAL A 310 -11.17 14.67 -17.63
C VAL A 310 -10.39 13.42 -17.25
N LEU A 311 -10.98 12.23 -17.39
CA LEU A 311 -10.30 10.96 -17.14
C LEU A 311 -9.04 10.80 -18.02
N ALA A 312 -9.13 11.11 -19.32
CA ALA A 312 -8.00 10.99 -20.24
C ALA A 312 -6.85 11.94 -19.88
N VAL A 313 -7.15 13.20 -19.52
CA VAL A 313 -6.15 14.18 -19.08
C VAL A 313 -5.49 13.76 -17.77
N VAL A 314 -6.28 13.24 -16.81
CA VAL A 314 -5.75 12.70 -15.56
C VAL A 314 -4.86 11.50 -15.83
N TYR A 315 -5.25 10.60 -16.73
CA TYR A 315 -4.46 9.41 -17.11
C TYR A 315 -3.10 9.79 -17.73
N ASP A 316 -3.09 10.69 -18.72
CA ASP A 316 -1.86 11.13 -19.38
C ASP A 316 -0.91 11.84 -18.40
N SER A 317 -1.45 12.77 -17.59
CA SER A 317 -0.67 13.47 -16.59
C SER A 317 -0.15 12.53 -15.48
N PHE A 318 -0.93 11.51 -15.10
CA PHE A 318 -0.52 10.48 -14.16
C PHE A 318 0.64 9.67 -14.72
N LYS A 319 0.52 9.18 -15.97
CA LYS A 319 1.57 8.39 -16.63
C LYS A 319 2.90 9.16 -16.68
N GLY A 320 2.86 10.44 -17.08
CA GLY A 320 4.06 11.28 -17.12
C GLY A 320 4.70 11.52 -15.75
N GLN A 321 3.91 11.60 -14.68
CA GLN A 321 4.46 11.73 -13.32
C GLN A 321 4.99 10.39 -12.77
N LEU A 322 4.34 9.27 -13.11
CA LEU A 322 4.83 7.94 -12.76
C LEU A 322 6.18 7.66 -13.44
N ALA A 323 6.35 8.05 -14.71
CA ALA A 323 7.62 7.95 -15.44
C ALA A 323 8.77 8.64 -14.69
N LYS A 324 8.53 9.86 -14.20
CA LYS A 324 9.52 10.64 -13.44
C LYS A 324 9.88 9.95 -12.12
N GLN A 325 8.92 9.32 -11.45
CA GLN A 325 9.17 8.61 -10.20
C GLN A 325 10.01 7.34 -10.41
N VAL A 326 9.68 6.55 -11.44
CA VAL A 326 10.47 5.35 -11.78
C VAL A 326 11.89 5.74 -12.18
N ALA A 327 12.06 6.78 -13.00
CA ALA A 327 13.38 7.30 -13.36
C ALA A 327 14.22 7.72 -12.13
N GLN A 328 13.59 8.32 -11.11
CA GLN A 328 14.27 8.65 -9.86
C GLN A 328 14.65 7.40 -9.05
N MET A 329 13.79 6.38 -9.03
CA MET A 329 14.11 5.10 -8.39
C MET A 329 15.29 4.42 -9.07
N ASP A 330 15.35 4.46 -10.40
CA ASP A 330 16.48 3.93 -11.19
C ASP A 330 17.77 4.67 -10.93
N PHE A 331 17.70 6.00 -10.86
CA PHE A 331 18.85 6.81 -10.51
C PHE A 331 19.41 6.43 -9.14
N LEU A 332 18.55 6.28 -8.13
CA LEU A 332 18.96 5.86 -6.79
C LEU A 332 19.55 4.45 -6.78
N ARG A 333 18.96 3.53 -7.55
CA ARG A 333 19.47 2.17 -7.74
C ARG A 333 20.86 2.18 -8.37
N LYS A 334 21.05 2.89 -9.49
CA LYS A 334 22.35 3.08 -10.16
C LYS A 334 23.37 3.74 -9.23
N SER A 335 22.97 4.71 -8.42
CA SER A 335 23.86 5.36 -7.42
C SER A 335 24.37 4.37 -6.36
N MET A 336 23.52 3.46 -5.88
CA MET A 336 23.94 2.38 -4.97
C MET A 336 24.89 1.39 -5.65
N LEU A 337 24.59 0.98 -6.88
CA LEU A 337 25.46 0.09 -7.66
C LEU A 337 26.81 0.74 -7.97
N LYS A 338 26.84 2.04 -8.29
CA LYS A 338 28.06 2.83 -8.44
C LYS A 338 28.88 2.84 -7.15
N LYS A 339 28.22 2.99 -6.00
CA LYS A 339 28.91 2.92 -4.72
C LYS A 339 29.49 1.53 -4.46
N ALA A 340 28.77 0.47 -4.80
CA ALA A 340 29.30 -0.90 -4.72
C ALA A 340 30.51 -1.09 -5.65
N PHE A 341 30.44 -0.62 -6.89
CA PHE A 341 31.53 -0.65 -7.87
C PHE A 341 32.79 0.05 -7.34
N THR A 342 32.65 1.30 -6.85
CA THR A 342 33.78 2.06 -6.28
C THR A 342 34.39 1.44 -5.02
N LEU A 343 33.64 0.62 -4.29
CA LEU A 343 34.17 -0.12 -3.14
C LEU A 343 35.02 -1.34 -3.55
N ILE A 344 34.73 -1.92 -4.73
CA ILE A 344 35.44 -3.07 -5.29
C ILE A 344 36.67 -2.61 -6.09
N ASP A 345 36.59 -1.48 -6.78
CA ASP A 345 37.69 -0.90 -7.54
C ASP A 345 38.77 -0.32 -6.60
N GLU A 346 39.66 -1.20 -6.13
CA GLU A 346 40.71 -0.87 -5.17
C GLU A 346 41.69 0.21 -5.66
N ASN A 347 41.81 0.38 -6.99
CA ASN A 347 42.81 1.24 -7.62
C ASN A 347 42.21 2.50 -8.27
N GLU A 348 40.88 2.70 -8.19
CA GLU A 348 40.15 3.78 -8.89
C GLU A 348 40.43 3.80 -10.40
N ASN A 349 40.62 2.63 -11.00
CA ASN A 349 40.94 2.47 -12.41
C ASN A 349 39.72 2.67 -13.33
N GLY A 350 38.50 2.63 -12.76
CA GLY A 350 37.24 2.76 -13.49
C GLY A 350 36.77 1.45 -14.14
N PHE A 351 37.39 0.31 -13.82
CA PHE A 351 37.03 -1.01 -14.33
C PHE A 351 37.28 -2.12 -13.30
N LEU A 352 36.54 -3.21 -13.40
CA LEU A 352 36.70 -4.39 -12.54
C LEU A 352 37.37 -5.54 -13.29
N ASN A 353 38.38 -6.14 -12.67
CA ASN A 353 39.03 -7.34 -13.18
C ASN A 353 38.21 -8.60 -12.84
N LYS A 354 38.42 -9.65 -13.63
CA LYS A 354 37.84 -10.98 -13.41
C LYS A 354 37.95 -11.50 -11.96
N GLU A 355 39.11 -11.35 -11.31
CA GLU A 355 39.28 -11.81 -9.93
C GLU A 355 38.41 -11.04 -8.93
N GLN A 356 38.26 -9.73 -9.13
CA GLN A 356 37.44 -8.88 -8.28
C GLN A 356 35.96 -9.23 -8.44
N CYS A 357 35.50 -9.41 -9.68
CA CYS A 357 34.15 -9.86 -9.98
C CYS A 357 33.89 -11.26 -9.41
N SER A 358 34.80 -12.22 -9.60
CA SER A 358 34.63 -13.58 -9.07
C SER A 358 34.47 -13.60 -7.54
N ARG A 359 35.21 -12.77 -6.81
CA ARG A 359 35.04 -12.60 -5.35
C ARG A 359 33.70 -11.96 -4.99
N LEU A 360 33.24 -10.97 -5.74
CA LEU A 360 31.91 -10.38 -5.54
C LEU A 360 30.81 -11.44 -5.71
N PHE A 361 30.90 -12.27 -6.74
CA PHE A 361 29.93 -13.35 -6.98
C PHE A 361 29.94 -14.40 -5.87
N GLU A 362 31.11 -14.77 -5.37
CA GLU A 362 31.25 -15.70 -4.25
C GLU A 362 30.56 -15.16 -2.99
N GLU A 363 30.73 -13.87 -2.70
CA GLU A 363 30.06 -13.21 -1.57
C GLU A 363 28.56 -12.97 -1.82
N LEU A 364 28.16 -12.69 -3.05
CA LEU A 364 26.75 -12.52 -3.43
C LEU A 364 26.00 -13.86 -3.32
N ASN A 365 26.69 -14.99 -3.45
CA ASN A 365 26.13 -16.31 -3.27
C ASN A 365 25.64 -16.56 -1.82
N ASN A 366 26.11 -15.79 -0.83
CA ASN A 366 25.59 -15.85 0.54
C ASN A 366 24.18 -15.24 0.67
N TYR A 367 23.72 -14.50 -0.34
CA TYR A 367 22.42 -13.81 -0.35
C TYR A 367 21.49 -14.31 -1.45
N ARG A 368 22.06 -14.74 -2.59
CA ARG A 368 21.33 -15.26 -3.76
C ARG A 368 21.81 -16.65 -4.09
N SER A 369 20.90 -17.53 -4.52
CA SER A 369 21.26 -18.89 -4.94
C SER A 369 21.89 -18.83 -6.34
N LEU A 370 23.11 -18.31 -6.39
CA LEU A 370 23.90 -18.34 -7.62
C LEU A 370 24.36 -19.78 -7.84
N PRO A 371 24.33 -20.29 -9.07
CA PRO A 371 24.98 -21.56 -9.35
C PRO A 371 26.44 -21.46 -8.90
N LYS A 372 26.97 -22.52 -8.29
CA LYS A 372 28.41 -22.65 -8.09
C LYS A 372 29.05 -22.86 -9.45
N ILE A 373 29.35 -21.75 -10.13
CA ILE A 373 29.95 -21.73 -11.45
C ILE A 373 31.43 -22.08 -11.29
N SER A 374 31.94 -23.01 -12.10
CA SER A 374 33.38 -23.31 -12.13
C SER A 374 34.12 -22.07 -12.64
N ARG A 375 35.40 -21.88 -12.28
CA ARG A 375 36.16 -20.69 -12.74
C ARG A 375 36.24 -20.57 -14.27
N GLU A 376 36.15 -21.70 -14.97
CA GLU A 376 36.17 -21.81 -16.43
C GLU A 376 34.81 -21.41 -17.05
N ASP A 377 33.69 -21.81 -16.43
CA ASP A 377 32.36 -21.39 -16.88
C ASP A 377 32.08 -19.91 -16.58
N PHE A 378 32.75 -19.34 -15.57
CA PHE A 378 32.66 -17.90 -15.26
C PHE A 378 33.37 -17.05 -16.32
N GLU A 379 34.43 -17.56 -16.97
CA GLU A 379 35.08 -16.88 -18.09
C GLU A 379 34.10 -16.67 -19.24
N LEU A 380 33.34 -17.71 -19.61
CA LEU A 380 32.35 -17.63 -20.68
C LEU A 380 31.22 -16.63 -20.38
N ILE A 381 30.85 -16.48 -19.09
CA ILE A 381 29.85 -15.50 -18.67
C ILE A 381 30.44 -14.10 -18.68
N PHE A 382 31.68 -13.95 -18.21
CA PHE A 382 32.40 -12.69 -18.21
C PHE A 382 32.62 -12.17 -19.63
N ASP A 383 32.99 -13.04 -20.57
CA ASP A 383 33.20 -12.72 -21.99
C ASP A 383 31.90 -12.36 -22.73
N GLU A 384 30.75 -12.91 -22.30
CA GLU A 384 29.43 -12.55 -22.87
C GLU A 384 28.88 -11.23 -22.28
N LEU A 385 29.45 -10.77 -21.17
CA LEU A 385 29.06 -9.54 -20.48
C LEU A 385 29.98 -8.36 -20.76
N ASP A 386 31.22 -8.64 -21.15
CA ASP A 386 32.18 -7.69 -21.67
C ASP A 386 31.85 -7.38 -23.14
N ASP A 387 30.90 -6.46 -23.34
CA ASP A 387 30.51 -5.98 -24.66
C ASP A 387 31.68 -5.25 -25.36
N SER A 388 32.62 -4.72 -24.57
CA SER A 388 33.81 -4.01 -25.06
C SER A 388 34.91 -4.93 -25.59
N GLY A 389 34.95 -6.18 -25.13
CA GLY A 389 35.96 -7.20 -25.47
C GLY A 389 37.35 -6.92 -24.89
N ASP A 390 37.46 -6.13 -23.82
CA ASP A 390 38.74 -5.72 -23.20
C ASP A 390 39.14 -6.55 -21.95
N PHE A 391 38.38 -7.62 -21.66
CA PHE A 391 38.46 -8.49 -20.50
C PHE A 391 38.34 -7.76 -19.15
N LYS A 392 37.63 -6.64 -19.13
CA LYS A 392 37.28 -5.89 -17.92
C LYS A 392 35.80 -5.53 -17.97
N ILE A 393 35.24 -5.23 -16.81
CA ILE A 393 33.85 -4.78 -16.69
C ILE A 393 33.85 -3.31 -16.31
N ASP A 394 33.30 -2.48 -17.17
CA ASP A 394 33.07 -1.07 -16.90
C ASP A 394 31.83 -0.85 -16.02
N LEU A 395 31.51 0.40 -15.72
CA LEU A 395 30.42 0.73 -14.81
C LEU A 395 29.02 0.48 -15.42
N GLU A 396 28.83 0.61 -16.74
CA GLU A 396 27.54 0.35 -17.37
C GLU A 396 27.33 -1.16 -17.58
N GLU A 397 28.36 -1.89 -18.03
CA GLU A 397 28.39 -3.36 -18.09
C GLU A 397 28.13 -3.97 -16.69
N PHE A 398 28.66 -3.35 -15.63
CA PHE A 398 28.38 -3.76 -14.26
C PHE A 398 26.90 -3.58 -13.87
N TYR A 399 26.21 -2.55 -14.36
CA TYR A 399 24.77 -2.40 -14.12
C TYR A 399 23.98 -3.49 -14.82
N ASP A 400 24.31 -3.81 -16.07
CA ASP A 400 23.64 -4.85 -16.84
C ASP A 400 23.91 -6.26 -16.32
N LEU A 401 25.10 -6.48 -15.77
CA LEU A 401 25.42 -7.65 -14.98
C LEU A 401 24.49 -7.81 -13.77
N CYS A 402 24.36 -6.77 -12.96
CA CYS A 402 23.51 -6.79 -11.76
C CYS A 402 22.03 -6.97 -12.12
N ASN A 403 21.56 -6.29 -13.17
CA ASN A 403 20.23 -6.48 -13.77
C ASN A 403 19.98 -7.95 -14.13
N THR A 404 20.92 -8.54 -14.88
CA THR A 404 20.81 -9.93 -15.37
C THR A 404 20.80 -10.93 -14.23
N ILE A 405 21.64 -10.70 -13.21
CA ILE A 405 21.68 -11.53 -12.01
C ILE A 405 20.35 -11.49 -11.28
N ALA A 406 19.75 -10.31 -11.16
CA ALA A 406 18.49 -10.14 -10.46
C ALA A 406 17.29 -10.75 -11.16
N LEU A 407 17.28 -10.72 -12.49
CA LEU A 407 16.21 -11.33 -13.28
C LEU A 407 16.30 -12.86 -13.34
N ARG A 408 17.51 -13.42 -13.32
CA ARG A 408 17.74 -14.86 -13.56
C ARG A 408 17.91 -15.70 -12.30
N PHE A 409 18.50 -15.16 -11.23
CA PHE A 409 18.87 -15.96 -10.07
C PHE A 409 17.94 -15.72 -8.88
N GLU A 410 17.44 -16.82 -8.31
CA GLU A 410 16.55 -16.78 -7.15
C GLU A 410 17.34 -16.41 -5.87
N LYS A 411 16.66 -15.87 -4.86
CA LYS A 411 17.28 -15.68 -3.54
C LYS A 411 17.33 -17.00 -2.81
N GLU A 412 18.40 -17.23 -2.04
CA GLU A 412 18.46 -18.43 -1.21
C GLU A 412 17.23 -18.50 -0.28
N PRO A 413 16.64 -19.70 -0.11
CA PRO A 413 15.62 -19.91 0.90
C PRO A 413 16.24 -19.63 2.27
N SER A 414 15.56 -18.83 3.06
CA SER A 414 15.97 -18.55 4.44
C SER A 414 15.97 -19.85 5.25
N PRO A 415 16.97 -20.07 6.12
CA PRO A 415 17.01 -21.25 6.97
C PRO A 415 15.78 -21.31 7.86
N SER A 416 15.21 -22.50 8.02
CA SER A 416 14.03 -22.68 8.86
C SER A 416 14.42 -22.61 10.33
N TRP A 417 13.59 -22.01 11.20
CA TRP A 417 13.84 -22.01 12.65
C TRP A 417 13.98 -23.43 13.22
N PHE A 418 13.35 -24.42 12.58
CA PHE A 418 13.45 -25.83 12.91
C PHE A 418 14.83 -26.46 12.64
N GLU A 419 15.75 -25.76 11.94
CA GLU A 419 17.16 -26.17 11.81
C GLU A 419 17.92 -26.10 13.14
N TYR A 420 17.39 -25.39 14.14
CA TYR A 420 17.96 -25.39 15.51
C TYR A 420 17.86 -26.77 16.18
N CYS A 421 17.00 -27.67 15.67
CA CYS A 421 16.89 -29.07 16.10
C CYS A 421 17.19 -30.03 14.92
N PRO A 422 18.47 -30.16 14.50
CA PRO A 422 18.83 -30.84 13.25
C PRO A 422 18.53 -32.35 13.26
N SER A 423 18.54 -33.01 14.42
CA SER A 423 18.33 -34.46 14.55
C SER A 423 16.94 -34.92 14.10
N VAL A 424 15.91 -34.11 14.34
CA VAL A 424 14.53 -34.40 13.94
C VAL A 424 14.26 -33.90 12.51
N TYR A 425 14.75 -32.71 12.20
CA TYR A 425 14.47 -32.03 10.92
C TYR A 425 15.14 -32.68 9.70
N HIS A 426 16.34 -33.26 9.87
CA HIS A 426 17.07 -34.01 8.84
C HIS A 426 16.83 -35.52 8.90
N SER A 427 15.89 -35.99 9.72
CA SER A 427 15.54 -37.42 9.73
C SER A 427 14.95 -37.84 8.37
N PRO A 428 15.16 -39.09 7.92
CA PRO A 428 14.64 -39.57 6.63
C PRO A 428 13.10 -39.59 6.58
N LEU A 429 12.45 -39.66 7.75
CA LEU A 429 10.98 -39.54 7.87
C LEU A 429 10.53 -38.09 7.62
N SER A 430 11.20 -37.11 8.24
CA SER A 430 10.94 -35.69 8.01
C SER A 430 11.17 -35.29 6.56
N GLU A 431 12.20 -35.83 5.91
CA GLU A 431 12.49 -35.54 4.51
C GLU A 431 11.45 -36.13 3.55
N LYS A 432 11.01 -37.38 3.77
CA LYS A 432 9.87 -37.98 3.05
C LYS A 432 8.58 -37.19 3.26
N PHE A 433 8.38 -36.65 4.47
CA PHE A 433 7.22 -35.85 4.80
C PHE A 433 7.24 -34.50 4.07
N LYS A 434 8.39 -33.81 4.04
CA LYS A 434 8.60 -32.57 3.30
C LYS A 434 8.37 -32.74 1.80
N THR A 435 8.88 -33.82 1.22
CA THR A 435 8.66 -34.13 -0.20
C THR A 435 7.20 -34.45 -0.51
N PHE A 436 6.47 -35.10 0.41
CA PHE A 436 5.03 -35.33 0.26
C PHE A 436 4.23 -34.03 0.30
N VAL A 437 4.48 -33.13 1.27
CA VAL A 437 3.79 -31.83 1.37
C VAL A 437 4.06 -30.96 0.14
N GLY A 438 5.28 -31.03 -0.42
CA GLY A 438 5.64 -30.35 -1.67
C GLY A 438 5.09 -30.99 -2.94
N SER A 439 4.43 -32.15 -2.86
CA SER A 439 3.93 -32.87 -4.03
C SER A 439 2.63 -32.25 -4.57
N PRO A 440 2.37 -32.34 -5.89
CA PRO A 440 1.09 -31.88 -6.47
C PRO A 440 -0.11 -32.69 -5.94
N THR A 441 0.13 -33.94 -5.52
CA THR A 441 -0.90 -34.82 -4.94
C THR A 441 -1.47 -34.23 -3.65
N PHE A 442 -0.62 -33.66 -2.79
CA PHE A 442 -1.07 -32.96 -1.58
C PHE A 442 -1.97 -31.78 -1.95
N GLY A 443 -1.60 -31.00 -2.97
CA GLY A 443 -2.44 -29.91 -3.50
C GLY A 443 -3.82 -30.38 -3.95
N TYR A 444 -3.91 -31.49 -4.72
CA TYR A 444 -5.19 -32.06 -5.13
C TYR A 444 -6.05 -32.56 -3.97
N ILE A 445 -5.43 -33.13 -2.92
CA ILE A 445 -6.14 -33.56 -1.70
C ILE A 445 -6.77 -32.35 -1.01
N ILE A 446 -6.01 -31.27 -0.81
CA ILE A 446 -6.52 -30.04 -0.19
C ILE A 446 -7.62 -29.39 -1.04
N ALA A 447 -7.47 -29.38 -2.37
CA ALA A 447 -8.50 -28.89 -3.27
C ALA A 447 -9.80 -29.70 -3.18
N PHE A 448 -9.70 -31.03 -3.10
CA PHE A 448 -10.86 -31.90 -2.90
C PHE A 448 -11.56 -31.62 -1.56
N ILE A 449 -10.78 -31.48 -0.48
CA ILE A 449 -11.30 -31.11 0.85
C ILE A 449 -12.01 -29.76 0.81
N LEU A 450 -11.47 -28.78 0.07
CA LEU A 450 -12.09 -27.46 -0.11
C LEU A 450 -13.45 -27.55 -0.82
N VAL A 451 -13.57 -28.37 -1.86
CA VAL A 451 -14.86 -28.56 -2.57
C VAL A 451 -15.89 -29.24 -1.66
N MET A 452 -15.47 -30.23 -0.87
CA MET A 452 -16.34 -30.86 0.13
C MET A 452 -16.77 -29.88 1.22
N ASN A 453 -15.86 -29.02 1.68
CA ASN A 453 -16.17 -27.96 2.64
C ASN A 453 -17.18 -26.95 2.06
N LEU A 454 -17.05 -26.56 0.78
CA LEU A 454 -18.04 -25.70 0.11
C LEU A 454 -19.43 -26.32 0.14
N ALA A 455 -19.55 -27.60 -0.21
CA ALA A 455 -20.83 -28.30 -0.18
C ALA A 455 -21.41 -28.33 1.24
N ALA A 456 -20.58 -28.61 2.25
CA ALA A 456 -21.00 -28.60 3.65
C ALA A 456 -21.54 -27.22 4.09
N VAL A 457 -20.85 -26.13 3.72
CA VAL A 457 -21.26 -24.75 4.04
C VAL A 457 -22.56 -24.37 3.35
N ILE A 458 -22.75 -24.75 2.08
CA ILE A 458 -24.02 -24.50 1.39
C ILE A 458 -25.16 -25.25 2.08
N ILE A 459 -24.95 -26.51 2.45
CA ILE A 459 -25.97 -27.32 3.14
C ILE A 459 -26.28 -26.73 4.53
N GLU A 460 -25.25 -26.41 5.33
CA GLU A 460 -25.41 -25.80 6.65
C GLU A 460 -26.21 -24.51 6.58
N THR A 461 -25.81 -23.58 5.70
CA THR A 461 -26.49 -22.29 5.56
C THR A 461 -27.92 -22.43 5.05
N THR A 462 -28.20 -23.37 4.14
CA THR A 462 -29.59 -23.63 3.72
C THR A 462 -30.44 -24.18 4.86
N LEU A 463 -29.89 -25.07 5.68
CA LEU A 463 -30.61 -25.66 6.83
C LEU A 463 -30.83 -24.65 7.96
N ASP A 464 -29.89 -23.72 8.16
CA ASP A 464 -30.04 -22.58 9.07
C ASP A 464 -31.21 -21.68 8.63
N ILE A 465 -31.27 -21.33 7.35
CA ILE A 465 -32.38 -20.53 6.78
C ILE A 465 -33.72 -21.27 6.92
N GLU A 466 -33.73 -22.60 6.76
CA GLU A 466 -34.91 -23.44 6.95
C GLU A 466 -35.24 -23.73 8.43
N ASN A 467 -34.46 -23.22 9.40
CA ASN A 467 -34.58 -23.47 10.84
C ASN A 467 -34.63 -24.97 11.19
N ASN A 468 -33.85 -25.79 10.49
CA ASN A 468 -33.81 -27.23 10.70
C ASN A 468 -32.72 -27.63 11.71
N SER A 469 -33.09 -28.42 12.73
CA SER A 469 -32.17 -28.94 13.75
C SER A 469 -30.96 -29.72 13.20
N ALA A 470 -31.05 -30.22 11.96
CA ALA A 470 -29.94 -30.90 11.26
C ALA A 470 -28.71 -29.99 11.05
N GLN A 471 -28.86 -28.67 11.14
CA GLN A 471 -27.77 -27.70 11.09
C GLN A 471 -26.64 -28.01 12.09
N THR A 472 -27.00 -28.43 13.31
CA THR A 472 -26.03 -28.70 14.39
C THR A 472 -24.98 -29.76 13.99
N ILE A 473 -25.38 -30.78 13.23
CA ILE A 473 -24.49 -31.83 12.74
C ILE A 473 -23.52 -31.26 11.70
N TRP A 474 -24.00 -30.41 10.79
CA TRP A 474 -23.18 -29.80 9.75
C TRP A 474 -22.21 -28.76 10.32
N GLN A 475 -22.58 -28.07 11.39
CA GLN A 475 -21.68 -27.17 12.12
C GLN A 475 -20.48 -27.92 12.74
N GLU A 476 -20.70 -29.10 13.32
CA GLU A 476 -19.61 -29.95 13.82
C GLU A 476 -18.69 -30.42 12.67
N VAL A 477 -19.27 -30.79 11.53
CA VAL A 477 -18.50 -31.15 10.32
C VAL A 477 -17.64 -29.98 9.84
N GLU A 478 -18.18 -28.76 9.85
CA GLU A 478 -17.41 -27.55 9.52
C GLU A 478 -16.27 -27.27 10.49
N PHE A 479 -16.48 -27.50 11.79
CA PHE A 479 -15.43 -27.37 12.79
C PHE A 479 -14.28 -28.36 12.51
N VAL A 480 -14.59 -29.58 12.11
CA VAL A 480 -13.57 -30.57 11.68
C VAL A 480 -12.81 -30.07 10.45
N PHE A 481 -13.48 -29.50 9.45
CA PHE A 481 -12.80 -28.88 8.31
C PHE A 481 -11.87 -27.74 8.76
N GLY A 482 -12.29 -26.92 9.72
CA GLY A 482 -11.46 -25.89 10.36
C GLY A 482 -10.10 -26.44 10.81
N TRP A 483 -10.11 -27.54 11.58
CA TRP A 483 -8.91 -28.21 12.06
C TRP A 483 -8.04 -28.80 10.95
N ILE A 484 -8.65 -29.32 9.88
CA ILE A 484 -7.90 -29.82 8.72
C ILE A 484 -7.07 -28.69 8.09
N TYR A 485 -7.60 -27.46 8.02
CA TYR A 485 -6.85 -26.32 7.49
C TYR A 485 -5.77 -25.80 8.44
N VAL A 486 -6.01 -25.85 9.75
CA VAL A 486 -4.95 -25.57 10.74
C VAL A 486 -3.81 -26.57 10.59
N LEU A 487 -4.14 -27.85 10.41
CA LEU A 487 -3.17 -28.89 10.14
C LEU A 487 -2.42 -28.61 8.84
N GLU A 488 -3.12 -28.36 7.72
CA GLU A 488 -2.52 -27.97 6.44
C GLU A 488 -1.49 -26.84 6.61
N MET A 489 -1.87 -25.77 7.32
CA MET A 489 -1.02 -24.62 7.60
C MET A 489 0.24 -25.03 8.37
N LEU A 490 0.09 -25.79 9.46
CA LEU A 490 1.22 -26.25 10.27
C LEU A 490 2.16 -27.17 9.47
N LEU A 491 1.61 -28.06 8.64
CA LEU A 491 2.40 -28.94 7.79
C LEU A 491 3.23 -28.16 6.76
N LYS A 492 2.64 -27.13 6.13
CA LYS A 492 3.35 -26.25 5.19
C LYS A 492 4.43 -25.41 5.87
N ILE A 493 4.14 -24.84 7.04
CA ILE A 493 5.13 -24.07 7.82
C ILE A 493 6.29 -24.96 8.25
N TYR A 494 6.01 -26.21 8.68
CA TYR A 494 7.04 -27.17 9.00
C TYR A 494 7.88 -27.57 7.78
N ALA A 495 7.25 -27.74 6.61
CA ALA A 495 7.93 -28.22 5.42
C ALA A 495 8.81 -27.16 4.72
N TYR A 496 8.32 -25.92 4.62
CA TYR A 496 9.01 -24.84 3.92
C TYR A 496 9.81 -23.91 4.85
N GLY A 497 9.45 -23.85 6.14
CA GLY A 497 9.89 -22.82 7.07
C GLY A 497 9.02 -21.56 6.98
N PHE A 498 8.87 -20.86 8.11
CA PHE A 498 7.96 -19.72 8.23
C PHE A 498 8.24 -18.61 7.21
N GLU A 499 9.50 -18.22 7.03
CA GLU A 499 9.88 -17.17 6.09
C GLU A 499 9.58 -17.55 4.62
N ASN A 500 9.88 -18.79 4.21
CA ASN A 500 9.61 -19.24 2.84
C ASN A 500 8.10 -19.41 2.60
N TYR A 501 7.36 -19.89 3.61
CA TYR A 501 5.91 -19.93 3.59
C TYR A 501 5.30 -18.53 3.42
N TRP A 502 5.81 -17.53 4.17
CA TRP A 502 5.36 -16.13 4.09
C TRP A 502 5.77 -15.42 2.78
N ARG A 503 6.78 -15.92 2.06
CA ARG A 503 7.15 -15.35 0.74
C ARG A 503 6.02 -15.53 -0.29
N GLU A 504 5.28 -16.64 -0.23
CA GLU A 504 4.21 -16.93 -1.17
C GLU A 504 2.91 -16.19 -0.82
N GLY A 505 2.31 -15.52 -1.81
CA GLY A 505 1.09 -14.72 -1.59
C GLY A 505 -0.14 -15.53 -1.19
N GLN A 506 -0.28 -16.75 -1.74
CA GLN A 506 -1.38 -17.66 -1.43
C GLN A 506 -1.29 -18.14 0.03
N ASN A 507 -0.10 -18.56 0.45
CA ASN A 507 0.16 -19.00 1.81
C ASN A 507 -0.05 -17.88 2.84
N ARG A 508 0.34 -16.63 2.54
CA ARG A 508 0.04 -15.48 3.41
C ARG A 508 -1.46 -15.27 3.63
N PHE A 509 -2.24 -15.32 2.55
CA PHE A 509 -3.69 -15.19 2.63
C PHE A 509 -4.29 -16.32 3.47
N ASP A 510 -3.88 -17.57 3.21
CA ASP A 510 -4.35 -18.75 3.93
C ASP A 510 -4.01 -18.70 5.43
N PHE A 511 -2.82 -18.21 5.76
CA PHE A 511 -2.39 -18.02 7.14
C PHE A 511 -3.28 -17.02 7.86
N ILE A 512 -3.50 -15.84 7.26
CA ILE A 512 -4.32 -14.79 7.87
C ILE A 512 -5.76 -15.27 8.06
N VAL A 513 -6.35 -15.89 7.04
CA VAL A 513 -7.71 -16.43 7.11
C VAL A 513 -7.81 -17.53 8.17
N THR A 514 -6.85 -18.45 8.22
CA THR A 514 -6.84 -19.54 9.20
C THR A 514 -6.64 -19.01 10.62
N LEU A 515 -5.78 -18.01 10.80
CA LEU A 515 -5.57 -17.35 12.09
C LEU A 515 -6.84 -16.65 12.58
N ILE A 516 -7.54 -15.90 11.72
CA ILE A 516 -8.82 -15.25 12.05
C ILE A 516 -9.85 -16.28 12.49
N ILE A 517 -9.95 -17.41 11.78
CA ILE A 517 -10.89 -18.48 12.10
C ILE A 517 -10.54 -19.14 13.44
N VAL A 518 -9.26 -19.47 13.69
CA VAL A 518 -8.82 -20.07 14.95
C VAL A 518 -9.07 -19.13 16.14
N ILE A 519 -8.77 -17.84 16.00
CA ILE A 519 -9.06 -16.84 17.03
C ILE A 519 -10.57 -16.76 17.27
N GLY A 520 -11.36 -16.70 16.20
CA GLY A 520 -12.82 -16.73 16.26
C GLY A 520 -13.35 -17.94 17.03
N GLU A 521 -12.93 -19.15 16.66
CA GLU A 521 -13.38 -20.39 17.31
C GLU A 521 -12.87 -20.54 18.75
N THR A 522 -11.65 -20.08 19.05
CA THR A 522 -11.12 -20.10 20.42
C THR A 522 -11.90 -19.12 21.30
N THR A 523 -12.22 -17.93 20.79
CA THR A 523 -12.98 -16.92 21.55
C THR A 523 -14.42 -17.35 21.80
N THR A 524 -15.10 -18.01 20.85
CA THR A 524 -16.44 -18.57 21.08
C THR A 524 -16.43 -19.68 22.13
N PHE A 525 -15.39 -20.52 22.16
CA PHE A 525 -15.27 -21.62 23.13
C PHE A 525 -14.90 -21.13 24.55
N VAL A 526 -13.95 -20.21 24.66
CA VAL A 526 -13.41 -19.73 25.95
C VAL A 526 -14.32 -18.72 26.63
N SER A 527 -15.09 -17.92 25.88
CA SER A 527 -15.96 -16.88 26.45
C SER A 527 -17.40 -16.94 25.92
N PRO A 528 -18.21 -17.94 26.33
CA PRO A 528 -19.60 -18.07 25.90
C PRO A 528 -20.53 -16.93 26.34
N ARG A 529 -20.09 -16.06 27.27
CA ARG A 529 -20.91 -14.98 27.88
C ARG A 529 -20.15 -13.66 28.14
N GLY A 530 -18.88 -13.55 27.75
CA GLY A 530 -17.96 -12.54 28.32
C GLY A 530 -17.82 -11.22 27.55
N LEU A 531 -18.05 -11.23 26.24
CA LEU A 531 -17.86 -10.05 25.38
C LEU A 531 -19.14 -9.83 24.58
N THR A 532 -20.03 -8.97 25.06
CA THR A 532 -21.31 -8.62 24.39
C THR A 532 -21.15 -8.20 22.94
N PHE A 533 -19.97 -7.68 22.56
CA PHE A 533 -19.63 -7.40 21.17
C PHE A 533 -19.34 -8.68 20.36
N LEU A 534 -18.56 -9.64 20.90
CA LEU A 534 -18.11 -10.87 20.22
C LEU A 534 -19.03 -12.11 20.41
N SER A 535 -19.95 -12.04 21.38
CA SER A 535 -20.77 -13.16 21.87
C SER A 535 -22.16 -13.22 21.21
N ASN A 536 -22.51 -12.26 20.36
CA ASN A 536 -23.77 -12.31 19.60
C ASN A 536 -23.62 -13.31 18.44
N GLY A 537 -24.69 -14.06 18.13
CA GLY A 537 -24.72 -15.03 17.02
C GLY A 537 -24.32 -14.45 15.65
N GLU A 538 -24.27 -13.12 15.53
CA GLU A 538 -23.72 -12.40 14.37
C GLU A 538 -22.22 -12.65 14.12
N TRP A 539 -21.40 -12.86 15.16
CA TRP A 539 -19.97 -13.16 14.98
C TRP A 539 -19.71 -14.52 14.35
N ILE A 540 -20.53 -15.52 14.72
CA ILE A 540 -20.52 -16.83 14.08
C ILE A 540 -20.81 -16.66 12.59
N ARG A 541 -21.77 -15.80 12.24
CA ARG A 541 -22.10 -15.47 10.84
C ARG A 541 -20.96 -14.76 10.09
N TYR A 542 -20.19 -13.90 10.75
CA TYR A 542 -18.99 -13.29 10.15
C TYR A 542 -17.84 -14.30 9.96
N LEU A 543 -17.69 -15.28 10.86
CA LEU A 543 -16.76 -16.40 10.68
C LEU A 543 -17.17 -17.30 9.51
N LEU A 544 -18.48 -17.47 9.24
CA LEU A 544 -18.96 -18.14 8.02
C LEU A 544 -18.51 -17.40 6.75
N ILE A 545 -18.55 -16.07 6.73
CA ILE A 545 -18.05 -15.27 5.59
C ILE A 545 -16.53 -15.45 5.43
N ALA A 546 -15.76 -15.45 6.52
CA ALA A 546 -14.32 -15.72 6.47
C ALA A 546 -14.01 -17.13 5.96
N ARG A 547 -14.85 -18.13 6.26
CA ARG A 547 -14.75 -19.49 5.69
C ARG A 547 -14.98 -19.48 4.18
N MET A 548 -15.94 -18.71 3.68
CA MET A 548 -16.18 -18.55 2.23
C MET A 548 -15.02 -17.89 1.48
N LEU A 549 -14.20 -17.04 2.14
CA LEU A 549 -12.99 -16.48 1.51
C LEU A 549 -12.00 -17.57 1.05
N ARG A 550 -12.02 -18.76 1.67
CA ARG A 550 -11.20 -19.90 1.24
C ARG A 550 -11.54 -20.39 -0.17
N LEU A 551 -12.74 -20.08 -0.68
CA LEU A 551 -13.17 -20.45 -2.04
C LEU A 551 -12.39 -19.71 -3.13
N ILE A 552 -11.76 -18.58 -2.79
CA ILE A 552 -10.84 -17.89 -3.71
C ILE A 552 -9.69 -18.84 -4.13
N ARG A 553 -9.30 -19.80 -3.27
CA ARG A 553 -8.31 -20.82 -3.62
C ARG A 553 -8.75 -21.74 -4.77
N LEU A 554 -10.05 -22.01 -4.89
CA LEU A 554 -10.58 -22.83 -5.98
C LEU A 554 -10.37 -22.13 -7.33
N LEU A 555 -10.58 -20.82 -7.37
CA LEU A 555 -10.34 -20.00 -8.57
C LEU A 555 -8.87 -20.07 -9.02
N MET A 556 -7.93 -20.16 -8.07
CA MET A 556 -6.50 -20.28 -8.36
C MET A 556 -6.08 -21.63 -8.97
N HIS A 557 -6.90 -22.68 -8.86
CA HIS A 557 -6.61 -23.98 -9.47
C HIS A 557 -6.97 -24.03 -10.96
N VAL A 558 -7.89 -23.18 -11.41
CA VAL A 558 -8.30 -23.09 -12.82
C VAL A 558 -7.30 -22.21 -13.56
N LYS A 559 -6.55 -22.76 -14.53
CA LYS A 559 -5.50 -22.04 -15.27
C LYS A 559 -5.93 -20.65 -15.78
N ARG A 560 -7.14 -20.54 -16.35
CA ARG A 560 -7.69 -19.28 -16.86
C ARG A 560 -7.94 -18.22 -15.77
N TYR A 561 -8.49 -18.63 -14.63
CA TYR A 561 -8.76 -17.71 -13.52
C TYR A 561 -7.52 -17.45 -12.66
N ARG A 562 -6.57 -18.39 -12.64
CA ARG A 562 -5.30 -18.24 -11.92
C ARG A 562 -4.56 -17.00 -12.37
N ALA A 563 -4.47 -16.76 -13.68
CA ALA A 563 -3.86 -15.55 -14.25
C ALA A 563 -4.57 -14.31 -13.70
N PHE A 564 -5.86 -14.16 -14.00
CA PHE A 564 -6.67 -13.03 -13.54
C PHE A 564 -6.61 -12.76 -12.02
N VAL A 565 -6.77 -13.79 -11.18
CA VAL A 565 -6.74 -13.65 -9.72
C VAL A 565 -5.32 -13.38 -9.24
N ALA A 566 -4.29 -13.99 -9.84
CA ALA A 566 -2.91 -13.67 -9.53
C ALA A 566 -2.61 -12.21 -9.83
N THR A 567 -2.96 -11.73 -11.03
CA THR A 567 -2.83 -10.34 -11.45
C THR A 567 -3.57 -9.41 -10.49
N PHE A 568 -4.85 -9.67 -10.22
CA PHE A 568 -5.65 -8.85 -9.31
C PHE A 568 -5.01 -8.78 -7.92
N LEU A 569 -4.63 -9.93 -7.35
CA LEU A 569 -3.93 -9.95 -6.08
C LEU A 569 -2.60 -9.20 -6.18
N THR A 570 -1.82 -9.36 -7.25
CA THR A 570 -0.56 -8.62 -7.43
C THR A 570 -0.75 -7.12 -7.52
N LEU A 571 -1.88 -6.65 -8.06
CA LEU A 571 -2.23 -5.23 -8.14
C LEU A 571 -2.68 -4.64 -6.81
N ILE A 572 -3.26 -5.42 -5.88
CA ILE A 572 -3.75 -4.89 -4.59
C ILE A 572 -2.67 -4.08 -3.84
N PRO A 573 -1.46 -4.59 -3.57
CA PRO A 573 -0.43 -3.82 -2.87
C PRO A 573 -0.01 -2.56 -3.62
N SER A 574 0.04 -2.60 -4.95
CA SER A 574 0.40 -1.44 -5.77
C SER A 574 -0.72 -0.39 -5.80
N LEU A 575 -1.97 -0.81 -5.58
CA LEU A 575 -3.14 0.07 -5.44
C LEU A 575 -3.27 0.68 -4.02
N MET A 576 -2.72 0.01 -2.99
CA MET A 576 -2.85 0.45 -1.59
C MET A 576 -2.37 1.88 -1.33
N PRO A 577 -1.27 2.40 -1.91
CA PRO A 577 -0.85 3.79 -1.73
C PRO A 577 -1.90 4.80 -2.22
N TYR A 578 -2.55 4.52 -3.35
CA TYR A 578 -3.59 5.39 -3.91
C TYR A 578 -4.89 5.32 -3.09
N LEU A 579 -5.32 4.12 -2.68
CA LEU A 579 -6.45 3.95 -1.76
C LEU A 579 -6.17 4.58 -0.39
N GLY A 580 -4.96 4.45 0.11
CA GLY A 580 -4.51 5.09 1.35
C GLY A 580 -4.52 6.62 1.24
N THR A 581 -4.19 7.17 0.06
CA THR A 581 -4.28 8.62 -0.20
C THR A 581 -5.74 9.09 -0.18
N ILE A 582 -6.66 8.34 -0.82
CA ILE A 582 -8.11 8.60 -0.72
C ILE A 582 -8.56 8.55 0.75
N PHE A 583 -8.19 7.49 1.47
CA PHE A 583 -8.53 7.34 2.89
C PHE A 583 -8.04 8.50 3.76
N CYS A 584 -6.84 9.02 3.50
CA CYS A 584 -6.33 10.20 4.22
C CYS A 584 -7.16 11.45 3.92
N VAL A 585 -7.55 11.66 2.65
CA VAL A 585 -8.46 12.77 2.28
C VAL A 585 -9.83 12.60 2.94
N LEU A 586 -10.37 11.38 2.99
CA LEU A 586 -11.60 11.08 3.75
C LEU A 586 -11.45 11.43 5.24
N CYS A 587 -10.31 11.10 5.86
CA CYS A 587 -10.05 11.44 7.27
C CYS A 587 -10.03 12.95 7.53
N ILE A 588 -9.43 13.73 6.61
CA ILE A 588 -9.39 15.20 6.68
C ILE A 588 -10.81 15.77 6.53
N TYR A 589 -11.56 15.32 5.51
CA TYR A 589 -12.94 15.76 5.29
C TYR A 589 -13.88 15.32 6.42
N CYS A 590 -13.65 14.15 7.03
CA CYS A 590 -14.44 13.66 8.16
C CYS A 590 -14.20 14.54 9.39
N SER A 591 -12.93 14.82 9.71
CA SER A 591 -12.57 15.74 10.80
C SER A 591 -13.23 17.11 10.62
N LEU A 592 -13.22 17.63 9.38
CA LEU A 592 -13.87 18.89 9.03
C LEU A 592 -15.40 18.81 9.15
N GLY A 593 -16.01 17.74 8.66
CA GLY A 593 -17.44 17.49 8.71
C GLY A 593 -17.97 17.41 10.15
N VAL A 594 -17.28 16.66 11.02
CA VAL A 594 -17.64 16.53 12.44
C VAL A 594 -17.51 17.86 13.18
N GLN A 595 -16.53 18.70 12.83
CA GLN A 595 -16.35 20.00 13.47
C GLN A 595 -17.37 21.05 13.00
N ILE A 596 -17.77 21.03 11.73
CA ILE A 596 -18.73 22.00 11.16
C ILE A 596 -20.18 21.58 11.40
N PHE A 597 -20.49 20.29 11.18
CA PHE A 597 -21.85 19.76 11.14
C PHE A 597 -22.21 18.88 12.35
N GLY A 598 -21.31 18.72 13.30
CA GLY A 598 -21.52 17.83 14.43
C GLY A 598 -22.69 18.24 15.32
N GLY A 599 -23.57 17.28 15.62
CA GLY A 599 -24.70 17.42 16.54
C GLY A 599 -25.92 18.14 15.96
N ILE A 600 -25.94 18.48 14.67
CA ILE A 600 -27.07 19.19 14.04
C ILE A 600 -28.18 18.25 13.56
N VAL A 601 -27.85 16.98 13.31
CA VAL A 601 -28.79 15.93 12.92
C VAL A 601 -29.32 15.29 14.21
N ASN A 602 -30.42 15.84 14.73
CA ASN A 602 -31.10 15.31 15.91
C ASN A 602 -32.62 15.66 15.86
N PRO A 603 -33.47 14.94 16.60
CA PRO A 603 -34.91 15.23 16.67
C PRO A 603 -35.25 16.63 17.19
N GLY A 604 -34.34 17.26 17.94
CA GLY A 604 -34.50 18.62 18.48
C GLY A 604 -34.36 19.74 17.44
N ASN A 605 -33.81 19.45 16.25
CA ASN A 605 -33.71 20.43 15.18
C ASN A 605 -35.03 20.51 14.39
N PRO A 606 -35.78 21.62 14.45
CA PRO A 606 -37.07 21.72 13.78
C PRO A 606 -36.97 21.66 12.26
N LYS A 607 -35.80 22.00 11.69
CA LYS A 607 -35.55 21.95 10.24
C LYS A 607 -35.28 20.54 9.72
N LEU A 608 -35.10 19.55 10.60
CA LEU A 608 -34.87 18.17 10.19
C LEU A 608 -36.16 17.52 9.65
N LYS A 609 -37.31 17.83 10.26
CA LYS A 609 -38.62 17.30 9.83
C LYS A 609 -39.02 17.93 8.51
N GLY A 610 -39.17 17.11 7.46
CA GLY A 610 -39.46 17.54 6.09
C GLY A 610 -38.22 17.82 5.23
N SER A 611 -37.02 17.50 5.73
CA SER A 611 -35.82 17.44 4.89
C SER A 611 -35.72 16.07 4.20
N GLU A 612 -35.11 16.01 3.03
CA GLU A 612 -34.92 14.75 2.28
C GLU A 612 -34.12 13.69 3.06
N LEU A 613 -33.29 14.12 4.01
CA LEU A 613 -32.55 13.22 4.91
C LEU A 613 -33.48 12.43 5.84
N TYR A 614 -34.55 13.06 6.31
CA TYR A 614 -35.54 12.42 7.17
C TYR A 614 -36.47 11.52 6.35
N ASP A 615 -36.93 12.00 5.19
CA ASP A 615 -37.90 11.28 4.36
C ASP A 615 -37.33 9.99 3.75
N ASN A 616 -36.02 9.96 3.48
CA ASN A 616 -35.32 8.77 2.97
C ASN A 616 -34.68 7.90 4.07
N ASP A 617 -34.91 8.20 5.35
CA ASP A 617 -34.33 7.49 6.50
C ASP A 617 -32.79 7.43 6.50
N TYR A 618 -32.14 8.52 6.08
CA TYR A 618 -30.67 8.64 6.02
C TYR A 618 -30.05 9.26 7.28
N LEU A 619 -30.79 9.24 8.39
CA LEU A 619 -30.44 9.93 9.64
C LEU A 619 -29.16 9.37 10.29
N LEU A 620 -28.85 8.08 10.06
CA LEU A 620 -27.63 7.44 10.57
C LEU A 620 -26.38 7.85 9.77
N PHE A 621 -26.54 8.21 8.49
CA PHE A 621 -25.44 8.68 7.63
C PHE A 621 -25.21 10.17 7.85
N ASN A 622 -24.68 10.50 9.03
CA ASN A 622 -24.47 11.86 9.48
C ASN A 622 -23.00 12.16 9.86
N PHE A 623 -22.72 13.41 10.23
CA PHE A 623 -21.42 13.89 10.70
C PHE A 623 -21.40 14.15 12.22
N ASN A 624 -22.27 13.50 13.01
CA ASN A 624 -22.27 13.66 14.46
C ASN A 624 -21.04 13.00 15.09
N ASP A 625 -20.58 11.87 14.55
CA ASP A 625 -19.40 11.14 15.00
C ASP A 625 -18.47 10.76 13.84
N TYR A 626 -17.21 10.50 14.17
CA TYR A 626 -16.17 10.24 13.18
C TYR A 626 -16.42 8.95 12.36
N PRO A 627 -16.84 7.81 12.95
CA PRO A 627 -17.18 6.62 12.17
C PRO A 627 -18.35 6.83 11.20
N ASN A 628 -19.47 7.41 11.65
CA ASN A 628 -20.59 7.70 10.76
C ASN A 628 -20.21 8.72 9.67
N GLY A 629 -19.40 9.73 10.01
CA GLY A 629 -18.86 10.68 9.03
C GLY A 629 -18.01 9.99 7.96
N MET A 630 -17.22 8.98 8.35
CA MET A 630 -16.43 8.18 7.41
C MET A 630 -17.31 7.37 6.45
N VAL A 631 -18.35 6.70 6.96
CA VAL A 631 -19.31 5.95 6.13
C VAL A 631 -20.12 6.89 5.23
N THR A 632 -20.50 8.06 5.74
CA THR A 632 -21.19 9.09 4.96
C THR A 632 -20.32 9.57 3.80
N LEU A 633 -19.03 9.85 4.05
CA LEU A 633 -18.09 10.21 2.98
C LEU A 633 -17.86 9.06 2.00
N PHE A 634 -17.87 7.81 2.46
CA PHE A 634 -17.84 6.66 1.56
C PHE A 634 -19.08 6.61 0.65
N ASN A 635 -20.29 6.84 1.18
CA ASN A 635 -21.50 6.95 0.36
C ASN A 635 -21.37 8.09 -0.68
N LEU A 636 -20.85 9.25 -0.25
CA LEU A 636 -20.55 10.37 -1.17
C LEU A 636 -19.48 10.00 -2.21
N LEU A 637 -18.50 9.15 -1.88
CA LEU A 637 -17.48 8.65 -2.81
C LEU A 637 -18.09 7.77 -3.90
N THR A 638 -19.09 6.95 -3.55
CA THR A 638 -19.82 6.11 -4.51
C THR A 638 -20.75 6.91 -5.45
N MET A 639 -20.94 8.20 -5.19
CA MET A 639 -21.77 9.13 -5.97
C MET A 639 -23.26 8.80 -6.09
N SER A 640 -23.75 7.80 -5.35
CA SER A 640 -25.18 7.47 -5.34
C SER A 640 -25.94 8.38 -4.38
N ASN A 641 -26.99 9.06 -4.87
CA ASN A 641 -27.88 9.92 -4.08
C ASN A 641 -27.19 11.02 -3.27
N TRP A 642 -25.96 11.40 -3.66
CA TRP A 642 -25.09 12.29 -2.89
C TRP A 642 -25.72 13.69 -2.67
N GLN A 643 -26.59 14.12 -3.57
CA GLN A 643 -27.33 15.39 -3.48
C GLN A 643 -28.24 15.49 -2.25
N ILE A 644 -28.73 14.36 -1.72
CA ILE A 644 -29.63 14.34 -0.55
C ILE A 644 -28.90 14.87 0.69
N TRP A 645 -27.65 14.43 0.90
CA TRP A 645 -26.80 14.97 1.96
C TRP A 645 -26.48 16.44 1.71
N MET A 646 -26.07 16.80 0.50
CA MET A 646 -25.71 18.18 0.18
C MET A 646 -26.87 19.16 0.43
N GLN A 647 -28.08 18.82 -0.05
CA GLN A 647 -29.27 19.64 0.13
C GLN A 647 -29.76 19.62 1.57
N GLY A 648 -29.81 18.44 2.21
CA GLY A 648 -30.24 18.31 3.60
C GLY A 648 -29.34 19.10 4.57
N TYR A 649 -28.02 19.03 4.41
CA TYR A 649 -27.10 19.83 5.23
C TYR A 649 -27.20 21.34 4.97
N LYS A 650 -27.46 21.76 3.73
CA LYS A 650 -27.73 23.18 3.41
C LYS A 650 -28.99 23.69 4.11
N GLU A 651 -30.05 22.90 4.16
CA GLU A 651 -31.30 23.25 4.85
C GLU A 651 -31.11 23.29 6.37
N LEU A 652 -30.41 22.30 6.93
CA LEU A 652 -30.12 22.19 8.36
C LEU A 652 -29.28 23.38 8.86
N THR A 653 -28.23 23.77 8.14
CA THR A 653 -27.40 24.93 8.50
C THR A 653 -28.06 26.25 8.14
N GLY A 654 -28.89 26.27 7.09
CA GLY A 654 -29.46 27.49 6.50
C GLY A 654 -28.45 28.32 5.72
N SER A 655 -27.27 27.78 5.40
CA SER A 655 -26.16 28.50 4.74
C SER A 655 -25.81 27.88 3.40
N ALA A 656 -25.70 28.71 2.36
CA ALA A 656 -25.24 28.27 1.04
C ALA A 656 -23.77 27.84 1.04
N TRP A 657 -22.96 28.30 2.01
CA TRP A 657 -21.55 27.91 2.14
C TRP A 657 -21.35 26.42 2.41
N THR A 658 -22.37 25.73 2.92
CA THR A 658 -22.38 24.27 3.08
C THR A 658 -22.17 23.55 1.74
N LEU A 659 -22.63 24.12 0.63
CA LEU A 659 -22.42 23.54 -0.71
C LEU A 659 -20.94 23.45 -1.08
N VAL A 660 -20.11 24.40 -0.63
CA VAL A 660 -18.67 24.41 -0.92
C VAL A 660 -18.00 23.16 -0.37
N TYR A 661 -18.42 22.65 0.79
CA TYR A 661 -17.90 21.41 1.36
C TYR A 661 -18.12 20.20 0.44
N PHE A 662 -19.36 19.99 -0.02
CA PHE A 662 -19.69 18.84 -0.88
C PHE A 662 -19.13 18.98 -2.30
N ILE A 663 -19.14 20.19 -2.88
CA ILE A 663 -18.59 20.44 -4.21
C ILE A 663 -17.06 20.27 -4.20
N SER A 664 -16.36 20.80 -3.19
CA SER A 664 -14.91 20.61 -3.07
C SER A 664 -14.54 19.13 -2.85
N TYR A 665 -15.34 18.40 -2.06
CA TYR A 665 -15.17 16.96 -1.87
C TYR A 665 -15.30 16.19 -3.18
N TYR A 666 -16.33 16.49 -3.99
CA TYR A 666 -16.52 15.89 -5.30
C TYR A 666 -15.35 16.16 -6.25
N ILE A 667 -14.90 17.41 -6.35
CA ILE A 667 -13.79 17.79 -7.24
C ILE A 667 -12.51 17.05 -6.83
N ILE A 668 -12.14 17.09 -5.55
CA ILE A 668 -10.89 16.49 -5.08
C ILE A 668 -10.94 14.97 -5.10
N THR A 669 -12.02 14.36 -4.63
CA THR A 669 -12.02 12.89 -4.41
C THR A 669 -12.51 12.13 -5.63
N VAL A 670 -13.58 12.60 -6.28
CA VAL A 670 -14.22 11.86 -7.37
C VAL A 670 -13.58 12.22 -8.70
N LEU A 671 -13.49 13.50 -9.05
CA LEU A 671 -12.93 13.90 -10.34
C LEU A 671 -11.41 13.74 -10.44
N LEU A 672 -10.69 13.81 -9.31
CA LEU A 672 -9.24 13.70 -9.31
C LEU A 672 -8.77 12.34 -8.78
N LEU A 673 -9.01 12.01 -7.51
CA LEU A 673 -8.43 10.80 -6.91
C LEU A 673 -9.02 9.49 -7.43
N LEU A 674 -10.34 9.40 -7.64
CA LEU A 674 -10.96 8.18 -8.18
C LEU A 674 -10.52 7.95 -9.63
N ASN A 675 -10.48 9.02 -10.44
CA ASN A 675 -9.94 8.94 -11.80
C ASN A 675 -8.46 8.53 -11.82
N LEU A 676 -7.65 8.99 -10.87
CA LEU A 676 -6.26 8.53 -10.71
C LEU A 676 -6.20 7.03 -10.40
N VAL A 677 -7.05 6.52 -9.50
CA VAL A 677 -7.15 5.07 -9.23
C VAL A 677 -7.54 4.29 -10.49
N VAL A 678 -8.52 4.77 -11.25
CA VAL A 678 -8.91 4.16 -12.53
C VAL A 678 -7.73 4.14 -13.50
N SER A 679 -7.00 5.26 -13.62
CA SER A 679 -5.81 5.36 -14.46
C SER A 679 -4.73 4.34 -14.07
N PHE A 680 -4.47 4.20 -12.77
CA PHE A 680 -3.50 3.22 -12.27
C PHE A 680 -3.94 1.78 -12.58
N VAL A 681 -5.21 1.44 -12.33
CA VAL A 681 -5.73 0.09 -12.59
C VAL A 681 -5.66 -0.26 -14.07
N LEU A 682 -6.01 0.67 -14.96
CA LEU A 682 -5.90 0.48 -16.41
C LEU A 682 -4.45 0.22 -16.83
N GLU A 683 -3.52 1.06 -16.38
CA GLU A 683 -2.10 0.93 -16.74
C GLU A 683 -1.52 -0.40 -16.24
N ALA A 684 -1.82 -0.77 -15.00
CA ALA A 684 -1.28 -1.98 -14.41
C ALA A 684 -1.92 -3.24 -15.02
N PHE A 685 -3.16 -3.16 -15.52
CA PHE A 685 -3.80 -4.24 -16.26
C PHE A 685 -3.18 -4.40 -17.66
N PHE A 686 -2.96 -3.31 -18.41
CA PHE A 686 -2.31 -3.37 -19.72
C PHE A 686 -0.91 -3.95 -19.63
N ALA A 687 -0.13 -3.53 -18.64
CA ALA A 687 1.21 -4.03 -18.45
C ALA A 687 1.27 -5.52 -18.05
N GLU A 688 0.28 -6.01 -17.29
CA GLU A 688 0.21 -7.46 -17.07
C GLU A 688 -0.16 -8.20 -18.37
N MET A 689 -1.11 -7.70 -19.16
CA MET A 689 -1.45 -8.32 -20.44
C MET A 689 -0.25 -8.41 -21.39
N ASP A 690 0.59 -7.36 -21.43
CA ASP A 690 1.82 -7.35 -22.22
C ASP A 690 2.85 -8.37 -21.70
N LEU A 691 2.95 -8.53 -20.37
CA LEU A 691 3.82 -9.54 -19.75
C LEU A 691 3.36 -10.97 -20.00
N GLU A 692 2.06 -11.22 -20.05
CA GLU A 692 1.51 -12.53 -20.42
C GLU A 692 1.78 -12.83 -21.89
N THR A 693 1.56 -11.87 -22.79
CA THR A 693 1.81 -12.01 -24.23
C THR A 693 3.29 -12.25 -24.53
N SER A 694 4.19 -11.52 -23.86
CA SER A 694 5.64 -11.75 -23.96
C SER A 694 6.05 -13.09 -23.37
N GLY A 695 5.43 -13.54 -22.27
CA GLY A 695 5.64 -14.87 -21.72
C GLY A 695 5.23 -16.00 -22.67
N GLU A 696 4.10 -15.85 -23.38
CA GLU A 696 3.63 -16.83 -24.36
C GLU A 696 4.55 -16.90 -25.59
N SER A 697 5.02 -15.76 -26.12
CA SER A 697 5.97 -15.74 -27.23
C SER A 697 7.36 -16.30 -26.86
N GLU A 698 7.81 -16.08 -25.62
CA GLU A 698 8.98 -16.79 -25.08
C GLU A 698 8.74 -18.29 -24.97
N ASP A 699 7.54 -18.74 -24.57
CA ASP A 699 7.23 -20.16 -24.46
C ASP A 699 7.11 -20.85 -25.84
N GLU A 700 6.61 -20.14 -26.86
CA GLU A 700 6.62 -20.60 -28.25
C GLU A 700 8.05 -20.72 -28.81
N SER A 701 8.91 -19.73 -28.55
CA SER A 701 10.32 -19.79 -28.95
C SER A 701 11.11 -20.85 -28.18
N LYS A 702 10.79 -21.08 -26.89
CA LYS A 702 11.31 -22.20 -26.09
C LYS A 702 10.88 -23.55 -26.63
N ASP A 703 9.67 -23.70 -27.15
CA ASP A 703 9.23 -24.95 -27.80
C ASP A 703 9.98 -25.20 -29.12
N VAL A 704 10.39 -24.14 -29.83
CA VAL A 704 11.28 -24.24 -31.00
C VAL A 704 12.72 -24.60 -30.58
N GLU A 705 13.25 -24.05 -29.47
CA GLU A 705 14.58 -24.37 -28.95
C GLU A 705 14.66 -25.72 -28.21
N ARG A 706 13.59 -26.18 -27.55
CA ARG A 706 13.49 -27.52 -26.96
C ARG A 706 13.60 -28.61 -28.02
N ARG A 707 13.04 -28.37 -29.22
CA ARG A 707 13.26 -29.24 -30.39
C ARG A 707 14.73 -29.29 -30.83
N ARG A 708 15.56 -28.31 -30.43
CA ARG A 708 17.01 -28.25 -30.68
C ARG A 708 17.88 -28.77 -29.52
N GLY A 709 17.29 -29.33 -28.45
CA GLY A 709 18.01 -30.13 -27.47
C GLY A 709 18.82 -29.37 -26.40
N ARG A 710 18.58 -28.08 -26.16
CA ARG A 710 19.18 -27.35 -25.02
C ARG A 710 18.24 -27.32 -23.81
N PRO A 711 18.63 -27.84 -22.64
CA PRO A 711 17.83 -27.69 -21.43
C PRO A 711 18.26 -26.45 -20.63
N ARG A 712 17.31 -25.58 -20.28
CA ARG A 712 17.43 -24.67 -19.13
C ARG A 712 16.13 -24.73 -18.31
N TYR A 713 16.30 -24.81 -16.99
CA TYR A 713 15.23 -24.83 -15.98
C TYR A 713 14.80 -23.39 -15.66
N LEU A 714 13.48 -23.15 -15.58
CA LEU A 714 12.89 -21.84 -15.27
C LEU A 714 12.46 -21.75 -13.80
N GLY A 715 12.82 -20.64 -13.17
CA GLY A 715 12.25 -20.15 -11.90
C GLY A 715 11.11 -19.14 -12.14
N SER A 716 10.17 -19.08 -11.21
CA SER A 716 8.99 -18.19 -11.29
C SER A 716 9.35 -16.75 -10.89
N LYS A 717 9.10 -15.77 -11.78
CA LYS A 717 9.35 -14.33 -11.51
C LYS A 717 8.61 -13.89 -10.23
N ARG A 718 9.32 -13.28 -9.26
CA ARG A 718 8.74 -12.79 -7.99
C ARG A 718 7.80 -11.61 -8.21
N ARG A 719 6.77 -11.50 -7.36
CA ARG A 719 5.79 -10.40 -7.33
C ARG A 719 6.38 -8.98 -7.19
N SER A 720 7.49 -8.79 -6.47
CA SER A 720 8.12 -7.45 -6.31
C SER A 720 8.89 -7.04 -7.58
N GLN A 721 9.74 -7.94 -8.08
CA GLN A 721 10.48 -7.72 -9.33
C GLN A 721 9.55 -7.68 -10.54
N ARG A 722 8.43 -8.41 -10.52
CA ARG A 722 7.40 -8.33 -11.54
C ARG A 722 6.73 -6.96 -11.54
N VAL A 723 6.53 -6.33 -10.37
CA VAL A 723 6.00 -4.97 -10.26
C VAL A 723 7.02 -3.94 -10.78
N ASP A 724 8.29 -4.06 -10.43
CA ASP A 724 9.34 -3.15 -10.95
C ASP A 724 9.54 -3.31 -12.47
N VAL A 725 9.57 -4.56 -12.96
CA VAL A 725 9.61 -4.86 -14.41
C VAL A 725 8.33 -4.38 -15.10
N LEU A 726 7.16 -4.51 -14.47
CA LEU A 726 5.91 -3.92 -14.95
C LEU A 726 6.09 -2.41 -15.11
N LEU A 727 6.54 -1.72 -14.06
CA LEU A 727 6.70 -0.27 -14.03
C LEU A 727 7.70 0.23 -15.07
N HIS A 728 8.81 -0.47 -15.26
CA HIS A 728 9.76 -0.19 -16.33
C HIS A 728 9.20 -0.44 -17.73
N HIS A 729 8.49 -1.54 -17.93
CA HIS A 729 7.88 -1.88 -19.22
C HIS A 729 6.77 -0.87 -19.58
N MET A 730 5.92 -0.51 -18.60
CA MET A 730 4.86 0.51 -18.70
C MET A 730 5.39 1.85 -19.22
N LEU A 731 6.64 2.18 -18.90
CA LEU A 731 7.20 3.52 -19.07
C LEU A 731 8.40 3.56 -20.02
N SER A 732 8.72 2.46 -20.71
CA SER A 732 9.91 2.35 -21.56
C SER A 732 10.02 3.50 -22.59
N SER A 733 8.93 3.81 -23.29
CA SER A 733 8.89 4.92 -24.27
C SER A 733 9.01 6.31 -23.65
N GLU A 734 8.54 6.49 -22.41
CA GLU A 734 8.57 7.77 -21.68
C GLU A 734 9.90 7.98 -20.96
N LEU A 735 10.53 6.91 -20.49
CA LEU A 735 11.85 6.90 -19.86
C LEU A 735 12.92 7.32 -20.87
N GLU A 736 12.83 6.84 -22.12
CA GLU A 736 13.71 7.28 -23.21
C GLU A 736 13.58 8.80 -23.47
N GLN A 737 12.36 9.34 -23.47
CA GLN A 737 12.14 10.78 -23.65
C GLN A 737 12.60 11.60 -22.44
N ALA A 738 12.39 11.10 -21.22
CA ALA A 738 12.81 11.77 -19.99
C ALA A 738 14.34 11.88 -19.90
N GLN A 739 15.07 10.83 -20.30
CA GLN A 739 16.54 10.85 -20.35
C GLN A 739 17.08 11.91 -21.32
N VAL A 740 16.47 12.07 -22.49
CA VAL A 740 16.84 13.09 -23.50
C VAL A 740 16.57 14.52 -23.01
N SER A 741 15.60 14.72 -22.11
CA SER A 741 15.29 16.05 -21.53
C SER A 741 16.18 16.45 -20.36
N SER A 742 16.93 15.50 -19.79
CA SER A 742 17.82 15.69 -18.62
C SER A 742 19.31 15.73 -18.96
N ALA A 743 19.67 15.44 -20.21
CA ALA A 743 20.98 15.71 -20.82
C ALA A 743 20.99 17.09 -21.46
#